data_AF-A0AAP0GSF9-F1
#
_entry.id   AF-A0AAP0GSF9-F1
#
_cell.length_a   1.000
_cell.length_b   1.000
_cell.length_c   1.000
_cell.angle_alpha   90.00
_cell.angle_beta   90.00
_cell.angle_gamma   90.00
#
_symmetry.space_group_name_H-M   'P 1'
#
loop_
_entity.id
_entity.type
_entity.pdbx_description
1 polymer ?
#
loop_
_entity_poly.entity_id
_entity_poly.type
_entity_poly.pdbx_seq_one_letter_code
_entity_poly.pdbx_strand_id
1 'polypeptide(L)'
;MEGNLVCNTMKRRSDTCEMKGDIRIHGNSSTIFATTSNDINALWTIKPYARKGDKNAMENITSFTVKTSHEKAETMPECTKTHNVPAVVFSVGGYSGNNFHAFSDIIIPLYATSRKFNREVRFLVANQNPRWISKFEEVLTGLSKYETIDIDHETEVHCFPSMTIGLEKHDRKELNMGSMKAFTKFLRTSYSLNRSTAIKLANHGSSRPRRPRMLIVSRSKTRTFTNVKDVVTAAQDTGFEVVVTEMNANLNMTSRLVNSCDVMMGVHGAGLTNMVFLPENGVFIQVVPLGEMGWMANTFYGEPAKGMGLKYLEYKISQGESSLMDQYPLNHSVFEDPYSIQRKGWEAYRSVYMDKQDVKLDVHGSVYKLAFGPKAFVVVSDPIVARYILRENAFSYDKGVLADILEPIMGKGLIPADLETWKQRRRVIAPGFHTLYLEAMVKMFASCSERSISKLEKLLEAKNLQGGQEIELDLEAEFSNLALDIIGLGVFNYDFGSVTKESPVIKAVYGTLFEAEHRSTFYFPYWKFPLARWLVPRQRKFAKDLKIINDCLDNLIQNAKETRQETDVEKLQQRDYSNLKDASLLRFLVDMRGVDVDDRQLRDDLMTMLIAGHETTAAVLTWAVFLLAQHPDKMKKAQAEIDAAVSQGPITLESLKKLEYVRLIISESLRLYPQPPLLIRRSLKSDRLPGGYKGDEEGYQIPAGTDLFISVYNLHRSPYYWENPNDFEPERFLVQKDNNNIEGWAGFDPSRSPGALYPNEVVSDFAFLPFGGGPRRCVGDQFALMESTIALALLLQKFDVELKGSPEAVELVTGATIHTKNGLFCRLKKRSQNH
;
A
#
# COMPACT_ATOMS: atom_id res chain seq x y z
N MET A 1 -23.61 49.19 42.05
CA MET A 1 -23.15 48.08 41.19
C MET A 1 -22.02 48.64 40.34
N GLU A 2 -20.79 48.26 40.65
CA GLU A 2 -19.59 48.72 39.94
C GLU A 2 -19.62 48.22 38.48
N GLY A 3 -19.52 49.15 37.52
CA GLY A 3 -19.54 48.84 36.10
C GLY A 3 -18.18 48.34 35.65
N ASN A 4 -17.96 47.02 35.73
CA ASN A 4 -16.74 46.37 35.26
C ASN A 4 -16.87 46.00 33.77
N LEU A 5 -16.03 46.62 32.94
CA LEU A 5 -15.79 46.24 31.55
C LEU A 5 -14.47 45.47 31.45
N VAL A 6 -14.51 44.26 30.89
CA VAL A 6 -13.34 43.42 30.68
C VAL A 6 -13.27 43.01 29.21
N CYS A 7 -12.34 43.60 28.48
CA CYS A 7 -12.04 43.24 27.09
C CYS A 7 -10.80 42.36 27.00
N ASN A 8 -10.93 41.19 26.38
CA ASN A 8 -9.82 40.31 26.07
C ASN A 8 -9.62 40.26 24.55
N THR A 9 -8.61 41.01 24.09
CA THR A 9 -8.20 41.05 22.68
C THR A 9 -6.85 40.39 22.42
N MET A 10 -6.21 39.82 23.45
CA MET A 10 -4.90 39.18 23.34
C MET A 10 -4.99 37.69 22.97
N LYS A 11 -6.20 37.10 23.05
CA LYS A 11 -6.47 35.72 22.61
C LYS A 11 -6.25 35.57 21.09
N ARG A 12 -5.66 34.44 20.67
CA ARG A 12 -5.33 34.19 19.26
C ARG A 12 -6.56 33.90 18.40
N ARG A 13 -7.60 33.27 19.00
CA ARG A 13 -8.76 32.73 18.25
C ARG A 13 -9.99 33.65 18.22
N SER A 14 -10.19 34.52 19.20
CA SER A 14 -11.42 35.31 19.34
C SER A 14 -11.22 36.53 20.23
N ASP A 15 -11.85 37.65 19.89
CA ASP A 15 -11.98 38.81 20.77
C ASP A 15 -13.28 38.71 21.57
N THR A 16 -13.22 39.02 22.86
CA THR A 16 -14.40 39.02 23.73
C THR A 16 -14.41 40.23 24.65
N CYS A 17 -15.54 40.89 24.82
CA CYS A 17 -15.70 41.92 25.85
C CYS A 17 -16.95 41.67 26.70
N GLU A 18 -16.79 41.67 28.01
CA GLU A 18 -17.87 41.51 28.98
C GLU A 18 -18.12 42.81 29.73
N MET A 19 -19.37 43.22 29.81
CA MET A 19 -19.82 44.47 30.43
C MET A 19 -20.99 44.20 31.37
N LYS A 20 -21.04 44.96 32.47
CA LYS A 20 -22.17 44.98 33.42
C LYS A 20 -22.56 46.42 33.72
N GLY A 21 -23.86 46.72 33.79
CA GLY A 21 -24.39 48.07 34.03
C GLY A 21 -25.46 48.47 33.03
N ASP A 22 -25.66 49.78 32.83
CA ASP A 22 -26.54 50.32 31.78
C ASP A 22 -25.83 50.24 30.43
N ILE A 23 -26.19 49.21 29.65
CA ILE A 23 -25.61 48.95 28.33
C ILE A 23 -26.68 49.15 27.27
N ARG A 24 -26.39 49.99 26.27
CA ARG A 24 -27.31 50.33 25.19
C ARG A 24 -26.68 50.02 23.85
N ILE A 25 -27.34 49.23 23.02
CA ILE A 25 -26.87 48.90 21.67
C ILE A 25 -27.83 49.51 20.65
N HIS A 26 -27.25 50.23 19.68
CA HIS A 26 -27.97 50.72 18.52
C HIS A 26 -27.55 49.90 17.30
N GLY A 27 -28.47 49.06 16.80
CA GLY A 27 -28.17 48.02 15.81
C GLY A 27 -27.60 48.58 14.50
N ASN A 28 -28.36 49.48 13.86
CA ASN A 28 -27.98 50.10 12.59
C ASN A 28 -26.63 50.86 12.60
N SER A 29 -26.16 51.33 13.77
CA SER A 29 -24.84 52.00 13.86
C SER A 29 -23.72 51.11 14.38
N SER A 30 -24.01 49.83 14.69
CA SER A 30 -23.06 48.88 15.30
C SER A 30 -22.32 49.46 16.51
N THR A 31 -22.98 50.37 17.25
CA THR A 31 -22.37 51.10 18.37
C THR A 31 -23.01 50.65 19.68
N ILE A 32 -22.17 50.34 20.66
CA ILE A 32 -22.57 49.91 21.99
C ILE A 32 -22.07 50.94 23.00
N PHE A 33 -22.98 51.46 23.82
CA PHE A 33 -22.70 52.42 24.87
C PHE A 33 -22.77 51.71 26.22
N ALA A 34 -21.78 51.94 27.08
CA ALA A 34 -21.75 51.39 28.43
C ALA A 34 -21.25 52.43 29.45
N THR A 35 -21.87 52.46 30.62
CA THR A 35 -21.41 53.27 31.76
C THR A 35 -20.31 52.55 32.55
N THR A 36 -19.22 53.23 32.90
CA THR A 36 -18.12 52.64 33.71
C THR A 36 -17.75 53.54 34.87
N SER A 37 -17.26 52.93 35.96
CA SER A 37 -16.76 53.64 37.15
C SER A 37 -15.30 54.10 37.04
N ASN A 38 -14.62 53.85 35.91
CA ASN A 38 -13.26 54.32 35.68
C ASN A 38 -13.28 55.65 34.89
N ASP A 39 -12.42 56.60 35.27
CA ASP A 39 -12.26 57.95 34.67
C ASP A 39 -11.79 57.98 33.19
N ILE A 40 -11.85 56.84 32.48
CA ILE A 40 -11.29 56.70 31.14
C ILE A 40 -12.41 56.47 30.13
N ASN A 41 -12.66 57.48 29.29
CA ASN A 41 -13.39 57.30 28.04
C ASN A 41 -12.54 56.40 27.13
N ALA A 42 -13.05 55.22 26.80
CA ALA A 42 -12.33 54.25 26.01
C ALA A 42 -13.20 53.73 24.87
N LEU A 43 -12.52 53.46 23.76
CA LEU A 43 -13.10 53.06 22.50
C LEU A 43 -12.50 51.71 22.09
N TRP A 44 -13.32 50.68 22.01
CA TRP A 44 -12.91 49.37 21.50
C TRP A 44 -13.66 49.04 20.22
N THR A 45 -12.98 48.38 19.28
CA THR A 45 -13.61 47.81 18.10
C THR A 45 -13.46 46.29 18.14
N ILE A 46 -14.58 45.57 18.05
CA ILE A 46 -14.62 44.12 18.20
C ILE A 46 -15.40 43.53 17.04
N LYS A 47 -14.84 42.47 16.43
CA LYS A 47 -15.55 41.64 15.45
C LYS A 47 -15.97 40.35 16.16
N PRO A 48 -17.28 40.11 16.39
CA PRO A 48 -17.72 39.08 17.32
C PRO A 48 -17.81 37.69 16.65
N TYR A 49 -16.66 37.18 16.18
CA TYR A 49 -16.52 35.90 15.48
C TYR A 49 -15.28 35.11 15.94
N ALA A 50 -15.40 33.81 16.18
CA ALA A 50 -14.35 32.99 16.80
C ALA A 50 -13.31 32.43 15.81
N ARG A 51 -12.82 33.31 14.91
CA ARG A 51 -11.75 33.04 13.94
C ARG A 51 -10.91 34.28 13.65
N LYS A 52 -10.48 34.99 14.70
CA LYS A 52 -9.76 36.26 14.62
C LYS A 52 -8.58 36.26 13.64
N GLY A 53 -7.81 35.17 13.58
CA GLY A 53 -6.61 35.07 12.75
C GLY A 53 -6.84 34.84 11.25
N ASP A 54 -8.07 34.64 10.79
CA ASP A 54 -8.40 34.37 9.38
C ASP A 54 -8.95 35.64 8.71
N LYS A 55 -8.12 36.28 7.87
CA LYS A 55 -8.47 37.56 7.25
C LYS A 55 -9.73 37.46 6.40
N ASN A 56 -9.83 36.43 5.57
CA ASN A 56 -10.95 36.21 4.65
C ASN A 56 -12.27 36.00 5.43
N ALA A 57 -12.24 35.23 6.52
CA ALA A 57 -13.43 35.07 7.36
C ALA A 57 -13.85 36.40 8.00
N MET A 58 -12.88 37.22 8.39
CA MET A 58 -13.11 38.48 9.11
C MET A 58 -13.52 39.65 8.22
N GLU A 59 -13.32 39.59 6.90
CA GLU A 59 -13.74 40.63 5.94
C GLU A 59 -15.25 40.92 6.02
N ASN A 60 -16.06 39.86 6.12
CA ASN A 60 -17.52 39.94 6.12
C ASN A 60 -18.14 40.12 7.52
N ILE A 61 -17.33 40.25 8.58
CA ILE A 61 -17.83 40.35 9.95
C ILE A 61 -18.05 41.81 10.33
N THR A 62 -19.27 42.13 10.76
CA THR A 62 -19.63 43.45 11.30
C THR A 62 -18.74 43.80 12.50
N SER A 63 -18.16 45.00 12.46
CA SER A 63 -17.37 45.56 13.57
C SER A 63 -18.28 46.33 14.52
N PHE A 64 -18.25 45.97 15.81
CA PHE A 64 -18.95 46.70 16.85
C PHE A 64 -18.00 47.66 17.56
N THR A 65 -18.41 48.91 17.69
CA THR A 65 -17.68 49.93 18.43
C THR A 65 -18.27 50.10 19.82
N VAL A 66 -17.49 49.78 20.86
CA VAL A 66 -17.85 49.98 22.26
C VAL A 66 -17.34 51.34 22.71
N LYS A 67 -18.26 52.20 23.14
CA LYS A 67 -18.00 53.52 23.73
C LYS A 67 -18.34 53.50 25.20
N THR A 68 -17.38 53.85 26.04
CA THR A 68 -17.61 54.02 27.48
C THR A 68 -17.70 55.48 27.88
N SER A 69 -18.56 55.77 28.85
CA SER A 69 -18.66 57.10 29.47
C SER A 69 -18.75 56.99 31.00
N HIS A 70 -18.15 57.95 31.68
CA HIS A 70 -18.07 58.05 33.15
C HIS A 70 -19.32 58.72 33.77
N GLU A 71 -19.95 59.65 33.06
CA GLU A 71 -21.19 60.32 33.49
C GLU A 71 -22.39 59.77 32.72
N LYS A 72 -23.62 59.98 33.24
CA LYS A 72 -24.84 59.95 32.40
C LYS A 72 -24.78 61.15 31.43
N ALA A 73 -23.77 61.19 30.57
CA ALA A 73 -23.57 62.28 29.63
C ALA A 73 -24.72 62.27 28.63
N GLU A 74 -25.08 63.46 28.15
CA GLU A 74 -26.09 63.79 27.12
C GLU A 74 -25.91 63.03 25.77
N THR A 75 -25.00 62.05 25.70
CA THR A 75 -24.59 61.30 24.51
C THR A 75 -25.04 59.84 24.48
N MET A 76 -25.65 59.31 25.55
CA MET A 76 -26.24 57.96 25.51
C MET A 76 -27.65 58.00 24.90
N PRO A 77 -27.94 57.19 23.87
CA PRO A 77 -29.25 57.18 23.24
C PRO A 77 -30.32 56.65 24.21
N GLU A 78 -31.54 57.20 24.18
CA GLU A 78 -32.65 56.74 25.02
C GLU A 78 -33.02 55.28 24.72
N CYS A 79 -33.41 54.55 25.77
CA CYS A 79 -33.87 53.17 25.63
C CYS A 79 -35.24 53.11 24.98
N THR A 80 -35.34 52.56 23.76
CA THR A 80 -36.63 52.27 23.13
C THR A 80 -37.14 50.88 23.53
N LYS A 81 -36.23 49.92 23.75
CA LYS A 81 -36.55 48.57 24.23
C LYS A 81 -35.64 48.14 25.38
N THR A 82 -36.23 47.90 26.55
CA THR A 82 -35.49 47.47 27.75
C THR A 82 -35.64 45.96 27.98
N HIS A 83 -34.53 45.30 28.27
CA HIS A 83 -34.47 43.86 28.55
C HIS A 83 -33.89 43.63 29.95
N ASN A 84 -34.48 42.71 30.72
CA ASN A 84 -34.06 42.42 32.09
C ASN A 84 -33.05 41.24 32.18
N VAL A 85 -32.52 40.79 31.04
CA VAL A 85 -31.59 39.66 30.94
C VAL A 85 -30.29 40.05 30.24
N PRO A 86 -29.18 39.34 30.51
CA PRO A 86 -27.94 39.48 29.76
C PRO A 86 -28.12 39.34 28.24
N ALA A 87 -27.21 39.97 27.50
CA ALA A 87 -27.10 39.86 26.05
C ALA A 87 -25.80 39.15 25.64
N VAL A 88 -25.83 38.35 24.58
CA VAL A 88 -24.62 37.86 23.87
C VAL A 88 -24.71 38.29 22.41
N VAL A 89 -23.69 39.02 21.94
CA VAL A 89 -23.56 39.50 20.56
C VAL A 89 -22.58 38.60 19.81
N PHE A 90 -23.01 38.01 18.70
CA PHE A 90 -22.14 37.21 17.82
C PHE A 90 -22.52 37.37 16.34
N SER A 91 -21.56 37.10 15.46
CA SER A 91 -21.78 37.15 14.01
C SER A 91 -21.85 35.75 13.39
N VAL A 92 -22.66 35.61 12.34
CA VAL A 92 -22.69 34.42 11.47
C VAL A 92 -22.16 34.70 10.05
N GLY A 93 -21.51 35.84 9.82
CA GLY A 93 -21.06 36.32 8.51
C GLY A 93 -19.81 35.64 7.93
N GLY A 94 -19.13 34.80 8.72
CA GLY A 94 -17.94 34.06 8.29
C GLY A 94 -18.29 32.81 7.48
N TYR A 95 -17.65 31.68 7.77
CA TYR A 95 -17.85 30.41 7.05
C TYR A 95 -19.07 29.59 7.52
N SER A 96 -20.11 30.24 8.03
CA SER A 96 -21.28 29.60 8.65
C SER A 96 -22.07 28.66 7.72
N GLY A 97 -21.91 28.81 6.40
CA GLY A 97 -22.49 27.91 5.40
C GLY A 97 -21.87 26.51 5.38
N ASN A 98 -20.65 26.35 5.92
CA ASN A 98 -20.00 25.05 6.06
C ASN A 98 -20.32 24.46 7.44
N ASN A 99 -20.79 23.20 7.48
CA ASN A 99 -21.23 22.57 8.72
C ASN A 99 -20.14 22.48 9.80
N PHE A 100 -18.90 22.20 9.42
CA PHE A 100 -17.77 22.15 10.36
C PHE A 100 -17.57 23.51 11.02
N HIS A 101 -17.50 24.57 10.21
CA HIS A 101 -17.31 25.94 10.67
C HIS A 101 -18.48 26.46 11.51
N ALA A 102 -19.72 26.12 11.14
CA ALA A 102 -20.88 26.45 11.95
C ALA A 102 -20.75 25.91 13.39
N PHE A 103 -20.26 24.68 13.56
CA PHE A 103 -20.01 24.12 14.88
C PHE A 103 -18.75 24.69 15.55
N SER A 104 -17.61 24.70 14.85
CA SER A 104 -16.30 25.06 15.42
C SER A 104 -16.15 26.55 15.74
N ASP A 105 -16.80 27.41 14.96
CA ASP A 105 -16.60 28.86 15.02
C ASP A 105 -17.77 29.57 15.70
N ILE A 106 -18.95 28.94 15.77
CA ILE A 106 -20.17 29.57 16.30
C ILE A 106 -20.81 28.72 17.40
N ILE A 107 -21.35 27.54 17.09
CA ILE A 107 -22.20 26.81 18.05
C ILE A 107 -21.45 26.39 19.31
N ILE A 108 -20.24 25.84 19.20
CA ILE A 108 -19.50 25.40 20.38
C ILE A 108 -18.98 26.60 21.20
N PRO A 109 -18.38 27.64 20.58
CA PRO A 109 -18.07 28.88 21.28
C PRO A 109 -19.29 29.56 21.91
N LEU A 110 -20.45 29.53 21.24
CA LEU A 110 -21.72 30.07 21.76
C LEU A 110 -22.19 29.29 22.98
N TYR A 111 -22.15 27.95 22.95
CA TYR A 111 -22.43 27.11 24.11
C TYR A 111 -21.49 27.44 25.28
N ALA A 112 -20.19 27.55 25.03
CA ALA A 112 -19.20 27.88 26.06
C ALA A 112 -19.47 29.25 26.70
N THR A 113 -19.82 30.24 25.88
CA THR A 113 -20.08 31.62 26.30
C THR A 113 -21.41 31.76 27.05
N SER A 114 -22.46 31.08 26.59
CA SER A 114 -23.84 31.30 27.06
C SER A 114 -24.30 30.36 28.18
N ARG A 115 -23.69 29.17 28.33
CA ARG A 115 -24.14 28.17 29.33
C ARG A 115 -24.19 28.70 30.77
N LYS A 116 -23.36 29.69 31.11
CA LYS A 116 -23.30 30.32 32.43
C LYS A 116 -24.58 31.07 32.80
N PHE A 117 -25.40 31.45 31.82
CA PHE A 117 -26.63 32.19 32.03
C PHE A 117 -27.87 31.29 32.19
N ASN A 118 -27.72 29.96 32.12
CA ASN A 118 -28.80 29.00 32.33
C ASN A 118 -30.10 29.34 31.56
N ARG A 119 -29.96 29.66 30.26
CA ARG A 119 -31.04 30.08 29.34
C ARG A 119 -31.63 31.47 29.56
N GLU A 120 -31.20 32.20 30.60
CA GLU A 120 -31.54 33.60 30.86
C GLU A 120 -30.59 34.55 30.12
N VAL A 121 -30.54 34.47 28.80
CA VAL A 121 -29.70 35.33 27.96
C VAL A 121 -30.38 35.55 26.63
N ARG A 122 -30.32 36.77 26.08
CA ARG A 122 -30.82 37.08 24.75
C ARG A 122 -29.67 37.15 23.74
N PHE A 123 -29.88 36.58 22.56
CA PHE A 123 -28.88 36.58 21.48
C PHE A 123 -29.14 37.71 20.50
N LEU A 124 -28.11 38.52 20.24
CA LEU A 124 -28.09 39.52 19.18
C LEU A 124 -27.15 39.01 18.08
N VAL A 125 -27.70 38.72 16.91
CA VAL A 125 -27.00 38.06 15.81
C VAL A 125 -26.71 39.08 14.73
N ALA A 126 -25.42 39.31 14.47
CA ALA A 126 -24.93 40.11 13.36
C ALA A 126 -24.66 39.26 12.13
N ASN A 127 -24.73 39.90 10.96
CA ASN A 127 -24.70 39.27 9.64
C ASN A 127 -25.71 38.12 9.53
N GLN A 128 -26.93 38.31 10.05
CA GLN A 128 -27.87 37.21 10.26
C GLN A 128 -28.24 36.52 8.94
N ASN A 129 -28.29 35.18 8.98
CA ASN A 129 -28.75 34.35 7.88
C ASN A 129 -29.96 33.51 8.33
N PRO A 130 -31.18 33.75 7.81
CA PRO A 130 -32.38 33.03 8.23
C PRO A 130 -32.29 31.51 8.07
N ARG A 131 -31.61 31.02 7.03
CA ARG A 131 -31.42 29.57 6.82
C ARG A 131 -30.51 28.97 7.89
N TRP A 132 -29.53 29.73 8.37
CA TRP A 132 -28.66 29.30 9.46
C TRP A 132 -29.42 29.26 10.80
N ILE A 133 -30.23 30.29 11.08
CA ILE A 133 -31.09 30.34 12.27
C ILE A 133 -32.03 29.15 12.31
N SER A 134 -32.77 28.90 11.22
CA SER A 134 -33.68 27.75 11.12
C SER A 134 -32.95 26.41 11.27
N LYS A 135 -31.75 26.27 10.70
CA LYS A 135 -30.95 25.04 10.83
C LYS A 135 -30.56 24.73 12.28
N PHE A 136 -30.28 25.75 13.09
CA PHE A 136 -29.79 25.63 14.47
C PHE A 136 -30.82 26.03 15.52
N GLU A 137 -32.10 26.14 15.17
CA GLU A 137 -33.18 26.60 16.03
C GLU A 137 -33.26 25.82 17.36
N GLU A 138 -33.20 24.48 17.31
CA GLU A 138 -33.19 23.61 18.49
C GLU A 138 -32.02 23.91 19.44
N VAL A 139 -30.86 24.31 18.89
CA VAL A 139 -29.69 24.67 19.69
C VAL A 139 -29.87 26.05 20.31
N LEU A 140 -30.36 27.03 19.54
CA LEU A 140 -30.57 28.39 20.02
C LEU A 140 -31.63 28.45 21.13
N THR A 141 -32.74 27.73 20.95
CA THR A 141 -33.82 27.58 21.96
C THR A 141 -33.37 26.75 23.17
N GLY A 142 -32.44 25.82 22.98
CA GLY A 142 -31.77 25.10 24.06
C GLY A 142 -30.88 26.02 24.92
N LEU A 143 -30.24 27.03 24.31
CA LEU A 143 -29.32 27.96 24.98
C LEU A 143 -29.98 29.23 25.52
N SER A 144 -31.13 29.63 24.98
CA SER A 144 -31.88 30.83 25.34
C SER A 144 -33.38 30.54 25.30
N LYS A 145 -34.14 31.03 26.28
CA LYS A 145 -35.62 31.00 26.22
C LYS A 145 -36.22 32.19 25.44
N TYR A 146 -35.38 33.12 24.99
CA TYR A 146 -35.76 34.32 24.25
C TYR A 146 -35.41 34.18 22.76
N GLU A 147 -36.24 34.77 21.90
CA GLU A 147 -35.99 34.86 20.46
C GLU A 147 -34.71 35.66 20.16
N THR A 148 -34.02 35.26 19.10
CA THR A 148 -32.83 35.93 18.60
C THR A 148 -33.19 37.23 17.91
N ILE A 149 -32.43 38.29 18.18
CA ILE A 149 -32.58 39.59 17.52
C ILE A 149 -31.62 39.65 16.33
N ASP A 150 -32.13 40.03 15.16
CA ASP A 150 -31.30 40.40 14.00
C ASP A 150 -30.82 41.85 14.16
N ILE A 151 -29.60 42.02 14.65
CA ILE A 151 -29.12 43.35 15.03
C ILE A 151 -28.80 44.24 13.83
N ASP A 152 -28.63 43.67 12.63
CA ASP A 152 -28.31 44.45 11.43
C ASP A 152 -29.54 45.24 10.92
N HIS A 153 -30.75 44.76 11.20
CA HIS A 153 -32.00 45.36 10.73
C HIS A 153 -32.79 46.08 11.85
N GLU A 154 -32.22 46.17 13.06
CA GLU A 154 -32.85 46.87 14.18
C GLU A 154 -32.57 48.39 14.15
N THR A 155 -33.65 49.16 14.14
CA THR A 155 -33.61 50.64 14.24
C THR A 155 -33.77 51.14 15.68
N GLU A 156 -34.11 50.25 16.60
CA GLU A 156 -34.35 50.55 18.01
C GLU A 156 -33.06 50.47 18.85
N VAL A 157 -33.06 51.17 19.99
CA VAL A 157 -32.00 51.12 21.00
C VAL A 157 -32.38 50.09 22.06
N HIS A 158 -31.63 49.00 22.12
CA HIS A 158 -31.86 47.92 23.08
C HIS A 158 -30.99 48.10 24.32
N CYS A 159 -31.61 48.04 25.50
CA CYS A 159 -30.95 48.24 26.78
C CYS A 159 -30.89 46.94 27.59
N PHE A 160 -29.73 46.62 28.14
CA PHE A 160 -29.45 45.36 28.84
C PHE A 160 -28.66 45.60 30.14
N PRO A 161 -28.86 44.78 31.19
CA PRO A 161 -28.11 44.86 32.46
C PRO A 161 -26.67 44.35 32.36
N SER A 162 -26.37 43.52 31.36
CA SER A 162 -25.02 43.02 31.07
C SER A 162 -24.94 42.52 29.62
N MET A 163 -23.76 42.57 29.01
CA MET A 163 -23.56 42.14 27.64
C MET A 163 -22.19 41.50 27.44
N THR A 164 -22.14 40.40 26.70
CA THR A 164 -20.91 39.79 26.19
C THR A 164 -20.86 39.96 24.68
N ILE A 165 -19.81 40.59 24.17
CA ILE A 165 -19.57 40.77 22.73
C ILE A 165 -18.50 39.76 22.31
N GLY A 166 -18.78 39.00 21.25
CA GLY A 166 -17.90 37.93 20.77
C GLY A 166 -18.13 36.61 21.48
N LEU A 167 -17.51 35.56 20.94
CA LEU A 167 -17.63 34.19 21.43
C LEU A 167 -16.30 33.71 21.99
N GLU A 168 -16.34 33.09 23.16
CA GLU A 168 -15.13 32.55 23.79
C GLU A 168 -14.64 31.27 23.09
N LYS A 169 -13.39 31.31 22.61
CA LYS A 169 -12.67 30.15 22.06
C LYS A 169 -11.29 30.03 22.68
N HIS A 170 -10.94 28.84 23.17
CA HIS A 170 -9.65 28.58 23.83
C HIS A 170 -8.51 28.36 22.82
N ASP A 171 -7.30 28.85 23.16
CA ASP A 171 -6.17 28.91 22.23
C ASP A 171 -5.39 27.58 22.06
N ARG A 172 -5.46 26.65 23.02
CA ARG A 172 -4.60 25.45 23.05
C ARG A 172 -5.22 24.17 22.49
N LYS A 173 -6.54 24.10 22.32
CA LYS A 173 -7.26 22.97 21.73
C LYS A 173 -8.48 23.50 20.98
N GLU A 174 -8.83 22.90 19.85
CA GLU A 174 -10.12 23.20 19.19
C GLU A 174 -11.25 23.06 20.22
N LEU A 175 -11.14 22.07 21.13
CA LEU A 175 -12.10 21.76 22.20
C LEU A 175 -11.40 21.10 23.42
N ASN A 176 -11.83 21.42 24.65
CA ASN A 176 -11.38 20.70 25.87
C ASN A 176 -12.22 19.42 26.07
N MET A 177 -11.62 18.28 26.40
CA MET A 177 -12.30 16.97 26.53
C MET A 177 -13.49 17.02 27.50
N GLY A 178 -13.35 17.64 28.67
CA GLY A 178 -14.47 17.82 29.62
C GLY A 178 -15.59 18.71 29.08
N SER A 179 -15.26 19.64 28.17
CA SER A 179 -16.22 20.54 27.51
C SER A 179 -17.04 19.81 26.45
N MET A 180 -16.46 18.82 25.76
CA MET A 180 -17.15 18.08 24.70
C MET A 180 -18.19 17.10 25.19
N LYS A 181 -17.94 16.44 26.31
CA LYS A 181 -18.95 15.59 26.95
C LYS A 181 -20.17 16.40 27.43
N ALA A 182 -19.94 17.59 28.00
CA ALA A 182 -21.02 18.48 28.40
C ALA A 182 -21.80 19.05 27.21
N PHE A 183 -21.08 19.45 26.15
CA PHE A 183 -21.66 19.95 24.91
C PHE A 183 -22.52 18.90 24.19
N THR A 184 -22.02 17.68 24.05
CA THR A 184 -22.79 16.58 23.44
C THR A 184 -24.03 16.25 24.26
N LYS A 185 -23.94 16.21 25.61
CA LYS A 185 -25.12 16.05 26.46
C LYS A 185 -26.16 17.15 26.20
N PHE A 186 -25.73 18.40 26.06
CA PHE A 186 -26.59 19.52 25.71
C PHE A 186 -27.27 19.35 24.34
N LEU A 187 -26.52 18.98 23.29
CA LEU A 187 -27.10 18.72 21.97
C LEU A 187 -28.14 17.60 22.02
N ARG A 188 -27.85 16.53 22.76
CA ARG A 188 -28.76 15.40 22.90
C ARG A 188 -30.07 15.79 23.56
N THR A 189 -30.03 16.64 24.59
CA THR A 189 -31.24 17.20 25.19
C THR A 189 -31.99 18.09 24.20
N SER A 190 -31.28 18.99 23.50
CA SER A 190 -31.88 19.94 22.56
C SER A 190 -32.62 19.24 21.42
N TYR A 191 -32.07 18.16 20.88
CA TYR A 191 -32.69 17.38 19.81
C TYR A 191 -33.54 16.19 20.30
N SER A 192 -33.82 16.09 21.60
CA SER A 192 -34.60 15.00 22.20
C SER A 192 -34.11 13.58 21.83
N LEU A 193 -32.79 13.37 21.89
CA LEU A 193 -32.14 12.12 21.50
C LEU A 193 -32.13 11.12 22.67
N ASN A 194 -33.10 10.20 22.68
CA ASN A 194 -33.33 9.24 23.77
C ASN A 194 -32.21 8.18 23.96
N ARG A 195 -31.50 7.82 22.88
CA ARG A 195 -30.53 6.71 22.90
C ARG A 195 -29.13 7.16 23.32
N SER A 196 -28.77 7.00 24.59
CA SER A 196 -27.52 7.53 25.16
C SER A 196 -26.24 6.77 24.77
N THR A 197 -26.30 5.46 24.61
CA THR A 197 -25.12 4.61 24.36
C THR A 197 -25.27 3.72 23.13
N ALA A 198 -24.14 3.41 22.48
CA ALA A 198 -24.06 2.42 21.42
C ALA A 198 -24.42 1.01 21.92
N ILE A 199 -24.75 0.11 21.00
CA ILE A 199 -25.07 -1.28 21.33
C ILE A 199 -23.86 -1.97 21.96
N LYS A 200 -24.11 -2.84 22.94
CA LYS A 200 -23.13 -3.83 23.41
C LYS A 200 -23.47 -5.16 22.75
N LEU A 201 -22.54 -5.71 21.98
CA LEU A 201 -22.69 -7.04 21.41
C LEU A 201 -22.69 -8.07 22.55
N ALA A 202 -23.75 -8.87 22.66
CA ALA A 202 -23.85 -9.92 23.66
C ALA A 202 -22.98 -11.11 23.23
N ASN A 203 -22.27 -11.74 24.17
CA ASN A 203 -21.60 -13.02 23.92
C ASN A 203 -22.64 -14.07 23.50
N HIS A 204 -22.26 -14.97 22.57
CA HIS A 204 -23.08 -16.05 22.02
C HIS A 204 -23.96 -16.71 23.10
N GLY A 205 -25.28 -16.50 23.06
CA GLY A 205 -26.22 -17.06 24.04
C GLY A 205 -27.59 -16.37 24.20
N SER A 206 -27.82 -15.19 23.62
CA SER A 206 -29.13 -14.50 23.69
C SER A 206 -30.01 -14.78 22.47
N SER A 207 -31.32 -14.92 22.69
CA SER A 207 -32.29 -15.48 21.74
C SER A 207 -32.63 -14.60 20.53
N ARG A 208 -32.09 -13.38 20.41
CA ARG A 208 -32.11 -12.53 19.19
C ARG A 208 -30.97 -11.50 19.18
N PRO A 209 -29.81 -11.74 18.54
CA PRO A 209 -28.76 -10.74 18.42
C PRO A 209 -29.22 -9.58 17.51
N ARG A 210 -29.29 -8.36 18.06
CA ARG A 210 -29.59 -7.16 17.28
C ARG A 210 -28.32 -6.75 16.53
N ARG A 211 -28.37 -6.69 15.20
CA ARG A 211 -27.24 -6.29 14.36
C ARG A 211 -26.88 -4.81 14.63
N PRO A 212 -25.58 -4.47 14.78
CA PRO A 212 -25.15 -3.08 14.90
C PRO A 212 -25.45 -2.32 13.60
N ARG A 213 -25.79 -1.04 13.71
CA ARG A 213 -26.13 -0.18 12.57
C ARG A 213 -24.96 0.70 12.16
N MET A 214 -24.58 0.66 10.88
CA MET A 214 -23.47 1.46 10.34
C MET A 214 -23.99 2.52 9.37
N LEU A 215 -23.67 3.77 9.64
CA LEU A 215 -23.92 4.89 8.74
C LEU A 215 -22.70 5.14 7.85
N ILE A 216 -22.86 4.99 6.55
CA ILE A 216 -21.87 5.40 5.55
C ILE A 216 -22.29 6.76 5.01
N VAL A 217 -21.46 7.77 5.28
CA VAL A 217 -21.64 9.12 4.77
C VAL A 217 -21.14 9.19 3.33
N SER A 218 -22.06 9.13 2.38
CA SER A 218 -21.76 9.32 0.97
C SER A 218 -21.67 10.80 0.62
N ARG A 219 -20.98 11.10 -0.48
CA ARG A 219 -20.81 12.44 -1.03
C ARG A 219 -21.12 12.39 -2.51
N SER A 220 -21.81 13.41 -3.03
CA SER A 220 -22.20 13.47 -4.45
C SER A 220 -21.26 14.28 -5.34
N LYS A 221 -20.39 15.14 -4.75
CA LYS A 221 -19.60 16.13 -5.51
C LYS A 221 -18.09 15.92 -5.48
N THR A 222 -17.51 15.80 -4.29
CA THR A 222 -16.05 15.70 -4.10
C THR A 222 -15.75 14.66 -3.04
N ARG A 223 -14.61 13.97 -3.13
CA ARG A 223 -14.20 12.92 -2.18
C ARG A 223 -15.27 11.85 -2.04
N THR A 224 -15.82 11.44 -3.17
CA THR A 224 -16.85 10.42 -3.28
C THR A 224 -16.23 9.03 -3.09
N PHE A 225 -17.03 8.07 -2.63
CA PHE A 225 -16.65 6.66 -2.68
C PHE A 225 -16.98 6.12 -4.07
N THR A 226 -15.97 5.76 -4.85
CA THR A 226 -16.16 5.24 -6.22
C THR A 226 -16.69 3.81 -6.23
N ASN A 227 -16.51 3.07 -5.13
CA ASN A 227 -16.96 1.68 -4.94
C ASN A 227 -17.93 1.51 -3.75
N VAL A 228 -18.81 2.49 -3.50
CA VAL A 228 -19.75 2.46 -2.35
C VAL A 228 -20.57 1.17 -2.24
N LYS A 229 -20.93 0.53 -3.36
CA LYS A 229 -21.67 -0.73 -3.36
C LYS A 229 -20.86 -1.88 -2.74
N ASP A 230 -19.57 -1.93 -3.04
CA ASP A 230 -18.67 -2.97 -2.53
C ASP A 230 -18.43 -2.72 -1.03
N VAL A 231 -18.28 -1.46 -0.62
CA VAL A 231 -18.18 -1.05 0.79
C VAL A 231 -19.43 -1.43 1.58
N VAL A 232 -20.62 -1.20 1.01
CA VAL A 232 -21.90 -1.61 1.64
C VAL A 232 -21.96 -3.13 1.79
N THR A 233 -21.59 -3.87 0.74
CA THR A 233 -21.60 -5.33 0.75
C THR A 233 -20.65 -5.86 1.82
N ALA A 234 -19.41 -5.37 1.86
CA ALA A 234 -18.42 -5.77 2.87
C ALA A 234 -18.90 -5.49 4.31
N ALA A 235 -19.52 -4.33 4.55
CA ALA A 235 -20.08 -4.01 5.86
C ALA A 235 -21.28 -4.91 6.22
N GLN A 236 -22.14 -5.25 5.25
CA GLN A 236 -23.26 -6.18 5.46
C GLN A 236 -22.78 -7.60 5.76
N ASP A 237 -21.75 -8.06 5.04
CA ASP A 237 -21.12 -9.38 5.22
C ASP A 237 -20.46 -9.49 6.60
N THR A 238 -19.92 -8.39 7.12
CA THR A 238 -19.41 -8.29 8.50
C THR A 238 -20.52 -8.28 9.56
N GLY A 239 -21.80 -8.25 9.15
CA GLY A 239 -22.97 -8.33 10.03
C GLY A 239 -23.60 -6.99 10.41
N PHE A 240 -23.22 -5.88 9.79
CA PHE A 240 -23.87 -4.58 10.02
C PHE A 240 -25.19 -4.46 9.26
N GLU A 241 -26.16 -3.75 9.85
CA GLU A 241 -27.23 -3.13 9.09
C GLU A 241 -26.72 -1.77 8.57
N VAL A 242 -26.56 -1.65 7.26
CA VAL A 242 -25.90 -0.50 6.63
C VAL A 242 -26.93 0.51 6.14
N VAL A 243 -26.69 1.78 6.46
CA VAL A 243 -27.43 2.94 5.94
C VAL A 243 -26.45 3.83 5.20
N VAL A 244 -26.75 4.17 3.94
CA VAL A 244 -25.95 5.11 3.15
C VAL A 244 -26.73 6.40 2.98
N THR A 245 -26.12 7.54 3.29
CA THR A 245 -26.76 8.85 3.09
C THR A 245 -25.74 9.93 2.82
N GLU A 246 -26.13 10.92 2.01
CA GLU A 246 -25.50 12.23 2.02
C GLU A 246 -26.07 13.06 3.18
N MET A 247 -25.24 13.86 3.83
CA MET A 247 -25.64 14.63 5.01
C MET A 247 -26.58 15.78 4.63
N ASN A 248 -27.78 15.77 5.20
CA ASN A 248 -28.81 16.79 4.97
C ASN A 248 -28.51 18.08 5.76
N ALA A 249 -28.92 19.23 5.21
CA ALA A 249 -28.93 20.51 5.92
C ALA A 249 -29.90 20.54 7.12
N ASN A 250 -30.96 19.72 7.11
CA ASN A 250 -31.90 19.58 8.22
C ASN A 250 -31.28 18.77 9.37
N LEU A 251 -30.82 19.48 10.41
CA LEU A 251 -30.16 18.87 11.55
C LEU A 251 -31.08 18.00 12.41
N ASN A 252 -32.39 18.23 12.42
CA ASN A 252 -33.33 17.42 13.20
C ASN A 252 -33.45 15.99 12.64
N MET A 253 -33.53 15.88 11.31
CA MET A 253 -33.52 14.57 10.64
C MET A 253 -32.14 13.91 10.78
N THR A 254 -31.06 14.66 10.52
CA THR A 254 -29.69 14.15 10.60
C THR A 254 -29.33 13.68 12.01
N SER A 255 -29.71 14.41 13.06
CA SER A 255 -29.41 14.04 14.44
C SER A 255 -30.08 12.74 14.85
N ARG A 256 -31.35 12.53 14.48
CA ARG A 256 -32.08 11.28 14.73
C ARG A 256 -31.46 10.11 13.97
N LEU A 257 -31.09 10.32 12.70
CA LEU A 257 -30.44 9.29 11.89
C LEU A 257 -29.09 8.87 12.48
N VAL A 258 -28.19 9.82 12.75
CA VAL A 258 -26.86 9.51 13.32
C VAL A 258 -27.00 8.85 14.69
N ASN A 259 -27.89 9.36 15.57
CA ASN A 259 -28.13 8.78 16.89
C ASN A 259 -28.73 7.36 16.82
N SER A 260 -29.35 6.99 15.70
CA SER A 260 -29.88 5.65 15.46
C SER A 260 -28.82 4.61 15.04
N CYS A 261 -27.57 5.03 14.82
CA CYS A 261 -26.46 4.19 14.39
C CYS A 261 -25.43 3.95 15.51
N ASP A 262 -24.67 2.86 15.39
CA ASP A 262 -23.57 2.47 16.28
C ASP A 262 -22.21 2.92 15.75
N VAL A 263 -22.11 2.94 14.41
CA VAL A 263 -20.90 3.29 13.68
C VAL A 263 -21.24 4.37 12.66
N MET A 264 -20.37 5.36 12.52
CA MET A 264 -20.42 6.35 11.45
C MET A 264 -19.09 6.38 10.71
N MET A 265 -19.13 6.23 9.38
CA MET A 265 -17.95 6.21 8.51
C MET A 265 -18.10 7.19 7.36
N GLY A 266 -17.02 7.86 6.96
CA GLY A 266 -16.98 8.57 5.69
C GLY A 266 -15.66 9.26 5.41
N VAL A 267 -15.52 9.81 4.20
CA VAL A 267 -14.33 10.55 3.79
C VAL A 267 -14.24 11.91 4.47
N HIS A 268 -13.05 12.27 4.92
CA HIS A 268 -12.75 13.52 5.62
C HIS A 268 -13.46 14.73 4.99
N GLY A 269 -14.24 15.45 5.81
CA GLY A 269 -14.90 16.70 5.44
C GLY A 269 -16.07 17.06 6.34
N ALA A 270 -16.67 18.22 6.08
CA ALA A 270 -17.65 18.86 6.97
C ALA A 270 -18.93 18.04 7.27
N GLY A 271 -19.27 17.08 6.41
CA GLY A 271 -20.38 16.16 6.68
C GLY A 271 -20.13 15.29 7.92
N LEU A 272 -18.87 14.98 8.23
CA LEU A 272 -18.49 14.16 9.38
C LEU A 272 -18.69 14.89 10.71
N THR A 273 -18.87 16.21 10.72
CA THR A 273 -19.17 16.97 11.95
C THR A 273 -20.44 16.47 12.63
N ASN A 274 -21.35 15.84 11.89
CA ASN A 274 -22.56 15.24 12.45
C ASN A 274 -22.27 14.07 13.42
N MET A 275 -21.02 13.61 13.54
CA MET A 275 -20.58 12.67 14.59
C MET A 275 -20.93 13.12 16.02
N VAL A 276 -21.17 14.42 16.24
CA VAL A 276 -21.62 14.98 17.53
C VAL A 276 -22.95 14.40 18.02
N PHE A 277 -23.73 13.77 17.13
CA PHE A 277 -24.99 13.11 17.44
C PHE A 277 -24.86 11.59 17.64
N LEU A 278 -23.67 11.02 17.43
CA LEU A 278 -23.41 9.60 17.68
C LEU A 278 -23.51 9.32 19.19
N PRO A 279 -24.11 8.20 19.63
CA PRO A 279 -24.19 7.88 21.05
C PRO A 279 -22.82 7.59 21.66
N GLU A 280 -22.72 7.68 22.99
CA GLU A 280 -21.50 7.37 23.74
C GLU A 280 -21.08 5.90 23.49
N ASN A 281 -19.78 5.65 23.41
CA ASN A 281 -19.16 4.38 22.98
C ASN A 281 -19.40 3.99 21.51
N GLY A 282 -20.03 4.85 20.71
CA GLY A 282 -20.12 4.66 19.26
C GLY A 282 -18.75 4.72 18.59
N VAL A 283 -18.64 4.14 17.39
CA VAL A 283 -17.40 4.12 16.60
C VAL A 283 -17.49 5.15 15.49
N PHE A 284 -16.49 6.02 15.40
CA PHE A 284 -16.35 6.98 14.32
C PHE A 284 -15.12 6.62 13.48
N ILE A 285 -15.37 6.26 12.22
CA ILE A 285 -14.35 5.87 11.24
C ILE A 285 -14.14 7.02 10.26
N GLN A 286 -12.95 7.59 10.29
CA GLN A 286 -12.57 8.65 9.36
C GLN A 286 -11.67 8.11 8.27
N VAL A 287 -12.16 8.15 7.02
CA VAL A 287 -11.34 7.87 5.84
C VAL A 287 -10.57 9.14 5.47
N VAL A 288 -9.24 9.07 5.56
CA VAL A 288 -8.32 10.18 5.35
C VAL A 288 -7.71 10.07 3.95
N PRO A 289 -8.03 11.02 3.03
CA PRO A 289 -7.44 11.06 1.69
C PRO A 289 -5.93 11.36 1.70
N LEU A 290 -5.27 11.21 0.55
CA LEU A 290 -3.88 11.61 0.37
C LEU A 290 -3.68 13.11 0.58
N GLY A 291 -2.42 13.51 0.81
CA GLY A 291 -2.02 14.91 0.98
C GLY A 291 -1.54 15.27 2.38
N GLU A 292 -1.02 14.30 3.15
CA GLU A 292 -0.49 14.55 4.50
C GLU A 292 -1.52 15.21 5.46
N MET A 293 -2.77 14.74 5.40
CA MET A 293 -3.90 15.29 6.19
C MET A 293 -3.91 14.86 7.67
N GLY A 294 -2.92 14.11 8.15
CA GLY A 294 -2.96 13.48 9.48
C GLY A 294 -3.19 14.47 10.63
N TRP A 295 -2.48 15.61 10.62
CA TRP A 295 -2.69 16.65 11.63
C TRP A 295 -4.11 17.23 11.57
N MET A 296 -4.63 17.46 10.37
CA MET A 296 -5.96 18.04 10.14
C MET A 296 -7.07 17.07 10.56
N ALA A 297 -6.97 15.81 10.16
CA ALA A 297 -7.91 14.75 10.53
C ALA A 297 -7.99 14.58 12.06
N ASN A 298 -6.84 14.41 12.72
CA ASN A 298 -6.80 14.19 14.15
C ASN A 298 -7.23 15.43 14.95
N THR A 299 -6.79 16.63 14.58
CA THR A 299 -7.12 17.87 15.33
C THR A 299 -8.60 18.22 15.20
N PHE A 300 -9.20 18.06 14.02
CA PHE A 300 -10.58 18.46 13.77
C PHE A 300 -11.61 17.40 14.14
N TYR A 301 -11.25 16.12 14.08
CA TYR A 301 -12.19 15.03 14.33
C TYR A 301 -11.70 14.00 15.34
N GLY A 302 -10.45 13.56 15.25
CA GLY A 302 -9.91 12.51 16.14
C GLY A 302 -9.96 12.87 17.64
N GLU A 303 -9.34 13.98 18.03
CA GLU A 303 -9.32 14.44 19.42
C GLU A 303 -10.73 14.83 19.93
N PRO A 304 -11.56 15.57 19.17
CA PRO A 304 -12.96 15.79 19.55
C PRO A 304 -13.76 14.50 19.72
N ALA A 305 -13.63 13.51 18.83
CA ALA A 305 -14.33 12.23 18.93
C ALA A 305 -14.02 11.51 20.24
N LYS A 306 -12.73 11.42 20.61
CA LYS A 306 -12.30 10.87 21.90
C LYS A 306 -12.90 11.66 23.07
N GLY A 307 -12.89 12.99 23.00
CA GLY A 307 -13.48 13.87 24.02
C GLY A 307 -15.00 13.72 24.19
N MET A 308 -15.70 13.21 23.18
CA MET A 308 -17.12 12.87 23.22
C MET A 308 -17.40 11.45 23.74
N GLY A 309 -16.37 10.68 24.05
CA GLY A 309 -16.52 9.27 24.45
C GLY A 309 -16.79 8.32 23.27
N LEU A 310 -16.39 8.72 22.05
CA LEU A 310 -16.44 7.86 20.87
C LEU A 310 -15.12 7.10 20.70
N LYS A 311 -15.19 5.91 20.13
CA LYS A 311 -14.02 5.19 19.62
C LYS A 311 -13.66 5.75 18.24
N TYR A 312 -12.48 6.36 18.12
CA TYR A 312 -12.01 6.91 16.85
C TYR A 312 -11.13 5.89 16.12
N LEU A 313 -11.44 5.63 14.85
CA LEU A 313 -10.63 4.84 13.93
C LEU A 313 -10.26 5.69 12.72
N GLU A 314 -8.98 5.73 12.41
CA GLU A 314 -8.45 6.43 11.23
C GLU A 314 -8.11 5.41 10.15
N TYR A 315 -8.65 5.59 8.96
CA TYR A 315 -8.30 4.80 7.78
C TYR A 315 -7.60 5.71 6.77
N LYS A 316 -6.27 5.62 6.68
CA LYS A 316 -5.48 6.35 5.68
C LYS A 316 -5.48 5.54 4.40
N ILE A 317 -5.93 6.17 3.31
CA ILE A 317 -5.93 5.51 2.01
C ILE A 317 -4.51 5.39 1.46
N SER A 318 -4.24 4.31 0.75
CA SER A 318 -3.03 4.15 -0.06
C SER A 318 -3.14 4.94 -1.38
N GLN A 319 -2.04 5.04 -2.13
CA GLN A 319 -2.05 5.68 -3.44
C GLN A 319 -3.04 5.00 -4.40
N GLY A 320 -3.10 3.66 -4.40
CA GLY A 320 -4.00 2.84 -5.23
C GLY A 320 -5.49 3.01 -4.95
N GLU A 321 -5.82 3.59 -3.80
CA GLU A 321 -7.20 3.87 -3.39
C GLU A 321 -7.63 5.31 -3.74
N SER A 322 -6.75 6.11 -4.36
CA SER A 322 -7.01 7.49 -4.75
C SER A 322 -7.21 7.64 -6.25
N SER A 323 -8.25 8.35 -6.67
CA SER A 323 -8.46 8.71 -8.09
C SER A 323 -7.40 9.68 -8.64
N LEU A 324 -6.49 10.18 -7.79
CA LEU A 324 -5.35 10.96 -8.25
C LEU A 324 -4.38 10.11 -9.09
N MET A 325 -4.35 8.79 -8.90
CA MET A 325 -3.51 7.89 -9.71
C MET A 325 -3.89 7.89 -11.20
N ASP A 326 -5.15 8.20 -11.52
CA ASP A 326 -5.61 8.32 -12.91
C ASP A 326 -5.30 9.71 -13.51
N GLN A 327 -4.91 10.67 -12.67
CA GLN A 327 -4.73 12.07 -13.04
C GLN A 327 -3.26 12.51 -13.08
N TYR A 328 -2.40 11.82 -12.33
CA TYR A 328 -0.99 12.17 -12.18
C TYR A 328 -0.13 10.91 -12.30
N PRO A 329 1.06 10.99 -12.95
CA PRO A 329 2.02 9.89 -12.92
C PRO A 329 2.55 9.67 -11.49
N LEU A 330 2.99 8.45 -11.18
CA LEU A 330 3.43 8.07 -9.84
C LEU A 330 4.61 8.91 -9.31
N ASN A 331 5.49 9.38 -10.20
CA ASN A 331 6.62 10.24 -9.85
C ASN A 331 6.26 11.73 -9.74
N HIS A 332 4.97 12.09 -9.82
CA HIS A 332 4.55 13.47 -9.67
C HIS A 332 4.65 13.92 -8.21
N SER A 333 4.99 15.20 -7.99
CA SER A 333 5.03 15.84 -6.66
C SER A 333 3.74 15.71 -5.81
N VAL A 334 2.63 15.28 -6.40
CA VAL A 334 1.38 14.99 -5.69
C VAL A 334 1.50 13.72 -4.83
N PHE A 335 2.36 12.79 -5.21
CA PHE A 335 2.64 11.56 -4.45
C PHE A 335 3.97 11.64 -3.72
N GLU A 336 5.02 12.14 -4.35
CA GLU A 336 6.38 12.13 -3.80
C GLU A 336 6.63 13.24 -2.76
N ASP A 337 6.17 14.46 -3.01
CA ASP A 337 6.31 15.59 -2.07
C ASP A 337 4.99 16.37 -1.93
N PRO A 338 3.98 15.82 -1.24
CA PRO A 338 2.73 16.51 -0.99
C PRO A 338 2.89 17.87 -0.29
N TYR A 339 3.96 18.05 0.48
CA TYR A 339 4.29 19.32 1.14
C TYR A 339 4.65 20.41 0.12
N SER A 340 5.20 20.08 -1.04
CA SER A 340 5.40 21.05 -2.13
C SER A 340 4.09 21.69 -2.59
N ILE A 341 3.00 20.92 -2.62
CA ILE A 341 1.67 21.42 -2.97
C ILE A 341 1.13 22.30 -1.83
N GLN A 342 1.35 21.91 -0.57
CA GLN A 342 0.98 22.74 0.59
C GLN A 342 1.72 24.09 0.59
N ARG A 343 3.01 24.12 0.24
CA ARG A 343 3.82 25.34 0.14
C ARG A 343 3.31 26.34 -0.89
N LYS A 344 2.54 25.88 -1.90
CA LYS A 344 1.85 26.74 -2.88
C LYS A 344 0.59 27.42 -2.32
N GLY A 345 0.19 27.08 -1.09
CA GLY A 345 -0.94 27.68 -0.39
C GLY A 345 -2.20 26.80 -0.39
N TRP A 346 -3.19 27.24 0.40
CA TRP A 346 -4.42 26.48 0.67
C TRP A 346 -5.23 26.16 -0.59
N GLU A 347 -5.37 27.10 -1.52
CA GLU A 347 -6.18 26.87 -2.74
C GLU A 347 -5.57 25.78 -3.63
N ALA A 348 -4.25 25.74 -3.78
CA ALA A 348 -3.56 24.69 -4.53
C ALA A 348 -3.75 23.32 -3.84
N TYR A 349 -3.57 23.28 -2.52
CA TYR A 349 -3.77 22.09 -1.72
C TYR A 349 -5.21 21.55 -1.80
N ARG A 350 -6.19 22.44 -1.62
CA ARG A 350 -7.61 22.12 -1.70
C ARG A 350 -7.97 21.60 -3.08
N SER A 351 -7.54 22.28 -4.14
CA SER A 351 -7.84 21.89 -5.52
C SER A 351 -7.42 20.44 -5.79
N VAL A 352 -6.21 20.05 -5.39
CA VAL A 352 -5.69 18.69 -5.61
C VAL A 352 -6.34 17.68 -4.66
N TYR A 353 -6.18 17.86 -3.34
CA TYR A 353 -6.47 16.79 -2.39
C TYR A 353 -7.90 16.80 -1.83
N MET A 354 -8.62 17.92 -1.95
CA MET A 354 -10.00 18.04 -1.44
C MET A 354 -11.05 18.01 -2.56
N ASP A 355 -10.73 18.55 -3.74
CA ASP A 355 -11.71 18.75 -4.81
C ASP A 355 -11.57 17.73 -5.95
N LYS A 356 -10.33 17.34 -6.33
CA LYS A 356 -10.05 16.41 -7.44
C LYS A 356 -9.79 14.96 -7.03
N GLN A 357 -9.84 14.66 -5.74
CA GLN A 357 -9.57 13.32 -5.21
C GLN A 357 -10.87 12.65 -4.77
N ASP A 358 -11.15 11.49 -5.35
CA ASP A 358 -12.15 10.53 -4.91
C ASP A 358 -11.45 9.28 -4.36
N VAL A 359 -12.20 8.46 -3.63
CA VAL A 359 -11.67 7.33 -2.86
C VAL A 359 -12.31 6.02 -3.31
N LYS A 360 -11.47 5.03 -3.61
CA LYS A 360 -11.85 3.64 -3.80
C LYS A 360 -11.34 2.85 -2.60
N LEU A 361 -12.20 2.48 -1.66
CA LEU A 361 -11.73 1.74 -0.47
C LEU A 361 -11.34 0.32 -0.86
N ASP A 362 -10.21 -0.16 -0.34
CA ASP A 362 -9.89 -1.58 -0.39
C ASP A 362 -10.79 -2.35 0.59
N VAL A 363 -11.64 -3.20 0.01
CA VAL A 363 -12.62 -4.02 0.74
C VAL A 363 -12.39 -5.52 0.55
N HIS A 364 -11.35 -5.91 -0.19
CA HIS A 364 -11.17 -7.29 -0.62
C HIS A 364 -10.05 -8.03 0.12
N GLY A 365 -9.38 -7.37 1.07
CA GLY A 365 -8.45 -8.00 1.99
C GLY A 365 -7.33 -8.78 1.30
N SER A 366 -6.69 -9.69 2.02
CA SER A 366 -5.57 -10.47 1.51
C SER A 366 -5.98 -11.73 0.73
N VAL A 367 -7.28 -12.07 0.71
CA VAL A 367 -7.82 -13.21 -0.06
C VAL A 367 -9.13 -12.80 -0.74
N TYR A 368 -9.19 -12.89 -2.06
CA TYR A 368 -10.39 -12.49 -2.82
C TYR A 368 -10.63 -13.34 -4.06
N LYS A 369 -11.88 -13.31 -4.55
CA LYS A 369 -12.29 -13.99 -5.78
C LYS A 369 -12.14 -13.04 -6.99
N LEU A 370 -11.36 -13.47 -7.97
CA LEU A 370 -11.19 -12.80 -9.25
C LEU A 370 -11.91 -13.61 -10.35
N ALA A 371 -12.98 -13.07 -10.92
CA ALA A 371 -13.78 -13.76 -11.93
C ALA A 371 -13.83 -12.99 -13.25
N PHE A 372 -13.46 -13.66 -14.35
CA PHE A 372 -13.54 -13.13 -15.72
C PHE A 372 -14.25 -14.13 -16.62
N GLY A 373 -15.52 -13.84 -16.94
CA GLY A 373 -16.37 -14.72 -17.73
C GLY A 373 -16.54 -16.09 -17.05
N PRO A 374 -16.22 -17.21 -17.73
CA PRO A 374 -16.38 -18.56 -17.17
C PRO A 374 -15.23 -18.97 -16.21
N LYS A 375 -14.13 -18.20 -16.14
CA LYS A 375 -12.99 -18.51 -15.29
C LYS A 375 -13.07 -17.71 -13.98
N ALA A 376 -12.84 -18.38 -12.86
CA ALA A 376 -12.74 -17.75 -11.56
C ALA A 376 -11.51 -18.29 -10.81
N PHE A 377 -10.79 -17.40 -10.15
CA PHE A 377 -9.59 -17.67 -9.39
C PHE A 377 -9.74 -17.13 -7.98
N VAL A 378 -9.20 -17.83 -6.99
CA VAL A 378 -9.00 -17.28 -5.65
C VAL A 378 -7.60 -16.70 -5.59
N VAL A 379 -7.49 -15.39 -5.44
CA VAL A 379 -6.21 -14.69 -5.30
C VAL A 379 -5.85 -14.60 -3.83
N VAL A 380 -4.64 -15.03 -3.49
CA VAL A 380 -4.09 -15.06 -2.13
C VAL A 380 -2.85 -14.17 -2.08
N SER A 381 -2.86 -13.20 -1.19
CA SER A 381 -1.76 -12.24 -0.93
C SER A 381 -1.39 -12.20 0.56
N ASP A 382 -1.59 -13.33 1.26
CA ASP A 382 -1.42 -13.48 2.69
C ASP A 382 -0.41 -14.60 3.04
N PRO A 383 0.57 -14.38 3.93
CA PRO A 383 1.56 -15.38 4.29
C PRO A 383 0.96 -16.56 5.06
N ILE A 384 -0.08 -16.33 5.87
CA ILE A 384 -0.73 -17.38 6.67
C ILE A 384 -1.42 -18.36 5.72
N VAL A 385 -2.19 -17.82 4.78
CA VAL A 385 -2.92 -18.62 3.79
C VAL A 385 -1.95 -19.27 2.78
N ALA A 386 -0.90 -18.55 2.37
CA ALA A 386 0.15 -19.10 1.52
C ALA A 386 0.90 -20.26 2.20
N ARG A 387 1.27 -20.12 3.49
CA ARG A 387 1.88 -21.20 4.28
C ARG A 387 0.97 -22.41 4.40
N TYR A 388 -0.32 -22.18 4.64
CA TYR A 388 -1.31 -23.25 4.68
C TYR A 388 -1.36 -24.04 3.37
N ILE A 389 -1.51 -23.35 2.23
CA ILE A 389 -1.60 -23.97 0.90
C ILE A 389 -0.28 -24.62 0.48
N LEU A 390 0.85 -23.99 0.75
CA LEU A 390 2.16 -24.43 0.24
C LEU A 390 2.84 -25.46 1.13
N ARG A 391 2.58 -25.47 2.45
CA ARG A 391 3.29 -26.31 3.43
C ARG A 391 2.36 -27.18 4.25
N GLU A 392 1.41 -26.60 4.98
CA GLU A 392 0.64 -27.32 6.00
C GLU A 392 -0.34 -28.33 5.39
N ASN A 393 -1.04 -27.94 4.31
CA ASN A 393 -1.99 -28.78 3.59
C ASN A 393 -1.57 -29.01 2.12
N ALA A 394 -0.27 -28.99 1.84
CA ALA A 394 0.28 -28.94 0.48
C ALA A 394 -0.17 -30.05 -0.47
N PHE A 395 -0.42 -31.26 0.05
CA PHE A 395 -0.82 -32.41 -0.77
C PHE A 395 -2.30 -32.38 -1.20
N SER A 396 -3.08 -31.45 -0.68
CA SER A 396 -4.46 -31.18 -1.12
C SER A 396 -4.51 -30.28 -2.35
N TYR A 397 -3.35 -29.83 -2.84
CA TYR A 397 -3.23 -28.90 -3.95
C TYR A 397 -2.24 -29.41 -5.02
N ASP A 398 -2.66 -29.39 -6.27
CA ASP A 398 -1.79 -29.63 -7.42
C ASP A 398 -1.46 -28.31 -8.15
N LYS A 399 -0.89 -28.40 -9.34
CA LYS A 399 -0.49 -27.24 -10.15
C LYS A 399 -1.62 -26.70 -11.03
N GLY A 400 -2.77 -27.36 -11.11
CA GLY A 400 -3.97 -26.90 -11.82
C GLY A 400 -3.70 -26.48 -13.26
N VAL A 401 -4.22 -25.31 -13.64
CA VAL A 401 -4.04 -24.73 -14.99
C VAL A 401 -2.58 -24.67 -15.42
N LEU A 402 -1.62 -24.51 -14.50
CA LEU A 402 -0.20 -24.46 -14.86
C LEU A 402 0.30 -25.77 -15.45
N ALA A 403 -0.16 -26.92 -14.93
CA ALA A 403 0.17 -28.22 -15.51
C ALA A 403 -0.45 -28.36 -16.91
N ASP A 404 -1.72 -27.97 -17.08
CA ASP A 404 -2.45 -28.02 -18.36
C ASP A 404 -1.75 -27.19 -19.46
N ILE A 405 -1.10 -26.08 -19.08
CA ILE A 405 -0.37 -25.19 -19.98
C ILE A 405 1.01 -25.74 -20.35
N LEU A 406 1.73 -26.32 -19.39
CA LEU A 406 3.14 -26.70 -19.54
C LEU A 406 3.34 -28.14 -19.99
N GLU A 407 2.38 -29.04 -19.81
CA GLU A 407 2.46 -30.44 -20.25
C GLU A 407 2.84 -30.58 -21.75
N PRO A 408 2.32 -29.76 -22.70
CA PRO A 408 2.74 -29.83 -24.10
C PRO A 408 4.21 -29.46 -24.36
N ILE A 409 4.88 -28.79 -23.40
CA ILE A 409 6.25 -28.29 -23.52
C ILE A 409 7.21 -29.18 -22.72
N MET A 410 6.86 -29.50 -21.48
CA MET A 410 7.70 -30.20 -20.49
C MET A 410 7.27 -31.66 -20.27
N GLY A 411 6.23 -32.14 -20.95
CA GLY A 411 5.69 -33.48 -20.78
C GLY A 411 5.33 -33.76 -19.32
N LYS A 412 5.84 -34.87 -18.77
CA LYS A 412 5.67 -35.24 -17.36
C LYS A 412 6.88 -34.88 -16.49
N GLY A 413 7.59 -33.81 -16.84
CA GLY A 413 8.71 -33.31 -16.04
C GLY A 413 8.27 -32.74 -14.68
N LEU A 414 9.25 -32.42 -13.82
CA LEU A 414 9.02 -32.04 -12.41
C LEU A 414 7.97 -30.94 -12.16
N ILE A 415 7.77 -29.99 -13.08
CA ILE A 415 6.81 -28.89 -12.87
C ILE A 415 5.36 -29.33 -13.12
N PRO A 416 5.00 -29.85 -14.30
CA PRO A 416 3.62 -30.28 -14.59
C PRO A 416 3.25 -31.67 -14.05
N ALA A 417 4.22 -32.48 -13.60
CA ALA A 417 3.96 -33.85 -13.14
C ALA A 417 2.86 -33.97 -12.06
N ASP A 418 2.05 -35.02 -12.20
CA ASP A 418 1.13 -35.48 -11.17
C ASP A 418 1.88 -35.85 -9.89
N LEU A 419 1.15 -35.99 -8.78
CA LEU A 419 1.76 -36.16 -7.46
C LEU A 419 2.68 -37.39 -7.36
N GLU A 420 2.31 -38.52 -7.96
CA GLU A 420 3.07 -39.77 -7.83
C GLU A 420 4.32 -39.73 -8.71
N THR A 421 4.18 -39.29 -9.97
CA THR A 421 5.32 -39.04 -10.85
C THR A 421 6.29 -38.05 -10.21
N TRP A 422 5.77 -36.92 -9.71
CA TRP A 422 6.57 -35.88 -9.08
C TRP A 422 7.36 -36.39 -7.86
N LYS A 423 6.73 -37.17 -6.96
CA LYS A 423 7.40 -37.75 -5.79
C LYS A 423 8.59 -38.61 -6.20
N GLN A 424 8.40 -39.46 -7.22
CA GLN A 424 9.44 -40.35 -7.72
C GLN A 424 10.58 -39.55 -8.35
N ARG A 425 10.27 -38.64 -9.29
CA ARG A 425 11.28 -37.86 -10.00
C ARG A 425 12.04 -36.92 -9.07
N ARG A 426 11.35 -36.23 -8.15
CA ARG A 426 12.01 -35.30 -7.21
C ARG A 426 12.96 -36.01 -6.26
N ARG A 427 12.62 -37.23 -5.80
CA ARG A 427 13.50 -38.04 -4.95
C ARG A 427 14.81 -38.43 -5.67
N VAL A 428 14.80 -38.45 -7.00
CA VAL A 428 15.98 -38.76 -7.82
C VAL A 428 16.79 -37.50 -8.14
N ILE A 429 16.11 -36.39 -8.48
CA ILE A 429 16.78 -35.16 -8.95
C ILE A 429 17.32 -34.32 -7.79
N ALA A 430 16.57 -34.14 -6.71
CA ALA A 430 16.97 -33.26 -5.61
C ALA A 430 18.32 -33.63 -4.97
N PRO A 431 18.67 -34.93 -4.77
CA PRO A 431 19.98 -35.31 -4.26
C PRO A 431 21.18 -34.92 -5.15
N GLY A 432 20.96 -34.65 -6.43
CA GLY A 432 22.04 -34.20 -7.34
C GLY A 432 22.55 -32.80 -7.02
N PHE A 433 21.76 -31.96 -6.36
CA PHE A 433 22.13 -30.61 -5.93
C PHE A 433 22.81 -30.57 -4.54
N HIS A 434 23.63 -31.57 -4.21
CA HIS A 434 24.31 -31.62 -2.92
C HIS A 434 25.50 -30.65 -2.84
N THR A 435 26.01 -30.38 -1.63
CA THR A 435 27.06 -29.38 -1.37
C THR A 435 28.30 -29.50 -2.26
N LEU A 436 28.87 -30.72 -2.42
CA LEU A 436 30.06 -30.92 -3.25
C LEU A 436 29.86 -30.60 -4.75
N TYR A 437 28.65 -30.81 -5.27
CA TYR A 437 28.30 -30.44 -6.64
C TYR A 437 28.23 -28.92 -6.75
N LEU A 438 27.55 -28.25 -5.81
CA LEU A 438 27.48 -26.78 -5.77
C LEU A 438 28.86 -26.14 -5.65
N GLU A 439 29.75 -26.71 -4.82
CA GLU A 439 31.16 -26.29 -4.70
C GLU A 439 31.92 -26.40 -6.03
N ALA A 440 31.70 -27.47 -6.79
CA ALA A 440 32.28 -27.63 -8.12
C ALA A 440 31.69 -26.62 -9.12
N MET A 441 30.39 -26.37 -9.04
CA MET A 441 29.69 -25.43 -9.93
C MET A 441 30.13 -23.98 -9.73
N VAL A 442 30.55 -23.57 -8.53
CA VAL A 442 31.10 -22.21 -8.28
C VAL A 442 32.21 -21.85 -9.28
N LYS A 443 33.11 -22.78 -9.58
CA LYS A 443 34.18 -22.57 -10.57
C LYS A 443 33.60 -22.37 -11.98
N MET A 444 32.62 -23.18 -12.35
CA MET A 444 31.95 -23.09 -13.65
C MET A 444 31.17 -21.77 -13.81
N PHE A 445 30.47 -21.33 -12.76
CA PHE A 445 29.78 -20.04 -12.71
C PHE A 445 30.75 -18.88 -12.93
N ALA A 446 31.90 -18.91 -12.25
CA ALA A 446 32.94 -17.91 -12.41
C ALA A 446 33.50 -17.91 -13.84
N SER A 447 33.85 -19.07 -14.40
CA SER A 447 34.37 -19.16 -15.77
C SER A 447 33.37 -18.66 -16.82
N CYS A 448 32.09 -19.00 -16.72
CA CYS A 448 31.07 -18.50 -17.65
C CYS A 448 30.87 -16.98 -17.53
N SER A 449 30.86 -16.48 -16.30
CA SER A 449 30.75 -15.05 -16.03
C SER A 449 31.98 -14.30 -16.58
N GLU A 450 33.20 -14.81 -16.37
CA GLU A 450 34.44 -14.25 -16.92
C GLU A 450 34.45 -14.21 -18.46
N ARG A 451 33.84 -15.20 -19.14
CA ARG A 451 33.66 -15.15 -20.60
C ARG A 451 32.77 -13.97 -21.01
N SER A 452 31.70 -13.71 -20.26
CA SER A 452 30.82 -12.56 -20.49
C SER A 452 31.54 -11.24 -20.23
N ILE A 453 32.27 -11.14 -19.12
CA ILE A 453 33.11 -9.97 -18.81
C ILE A 453 34.13 -9.72 -19.91
N SER A 454 34.83 -10.75 -20.38
CA SER A 454 35.83 -10.63 -21.45
C SER A 454 35.23 -10.12 -22.77
N LYS A 455 34.00 -10.52 -23.09
CA LYS A 455 33.25 -9.97 -24.24
C LYS A 455 32.99 -8.48 -24.04
N LEU A 456 32.52 -8.07 -22.87
CA LEU A 456 32.25 -6.66 -22.55
C LEU A 456 33.51 -5.80 -22.59
N GLU A 457 34.63 -6.30 -22.05
CA GLU A 457 35.92 -5.61 -22.10
C GLU A 457 36.39 -5.41 -23.55
N LYS A 458 36.30 -6.44 -24.41
CA LYS A 458 36.66 -6.32 -25.84
C LYS A 458 35.78 -5.30 -26.58
N LEU A 459 34.48 -5.26 -26.29
CA LEU A 459 33.57 -4.27 -26.87
C LEU A 459 33.94 -2.85 -26.41
N LEU A 460 34.32 -2.69 -25.15
CA LEU A 460 34.75 -1.41 -24.60
C LEU A 460 36.10 -0.97 -25.16
N GLU A 461 37.07 -1.88 -25.32
CA GLU A 461 38.34 -1.60 -25.99
C GLU A 461 38.13 -1.16 -27.44
N ALA A 462 37.26 -1.85 -28.19
CA ALA A 462 36.90 -1.46 -29.55
C ALA A 462 36.25 -0.05 -29.61
N LYS A 463 35.43 0.31 -28.62
CA LYS A 463 34.88 1.67 -28.50
C LYS A 463 35.90 2.72 -28.09
N ASN A 464 36.82 2.39 -27.19
CA ASN A 464 37.91 3.27 -26.77
C ASN A 464 38.80 3.65 -27.96
N LEU A 465 39.07 2.69 -28.86
CA LEU A 465 39.78 2.95 -30.14
C LEU A 465 39.04 3.93 -31.06
N GLN A 466 37.71 4.06 -30.91
CA GLN A 466 36.87 5.02 -31.63
C GLN A 466 36.62 6.31 -30.83
N GLY A 467 37.30 6.51 -29.70
CA GLY A 467 37.19 7.70 -28.84
C GLY A 467 36.03 7.68 -27.83
N GLY A 468 35.31 6.57 -27.69
CA GLY A 468 34.22 6.43 -26.70
C GLY A 468 34.69 5.73 -25.43
N GLN A 469 34.38 6.27 -24.25
CA GLN A 469 34.78 5.72 -22.94
C GLN A 469 33.79 4.72 -22.32
N GLU A 470 32.65 4.50 -22.98
CA GLU A 470 31.52 3.74 -22.47
C GLU A 470 30.91 2.89 -23.59
N ILE A 471 30.33 1.74 -23.23
CA ILE A 471 29.52 0.90 -24.14
C ILE A 471 28.06 0.93 -23.71
N GLU A 472 27.17 0.93 -24.69
CA GLU A 472 25.73 0.83 -24.47
C GLU A 472 25.22 -0.49 -25.05
N LEU A 473 24.49 -1.26 -24.25
CA LEU A 473 23.94 -2.54 -24.65
C LEU A 473 22.75 -2.95 -23.77
N ASP A 474 21.97 -3.91 -24.25
CA ASP A 474 20.86 -4.53 -23.50
C ASP A 474 21.41 -5.62 -22.57
N LEU A 475 21.40 -5.36 -21.27
CA LEU A 475 21.88 -6.32 -20.27
C LEU A 475 20.91 -7.48 -20.02
N GLU A 476 19.61 -7.33 -20.31
CA GLU A 476 18.66 -8.44 -20.18
C GLU A 476 19.02 -9.58 -21.14
N ALA A 477 19.33 -9.23 -22.39
CA ALA A 477 19.80 -10.19 -23.39
C ALA A 477 21.14 -10.83 -23.01
N GLU A 478 22.09 -10.07 -22.46
CA GLU A 478 23.38 -10.61 -22.01
C GLU A 478 23.22 -11.58 -20.83
N PHE A 479 22.35 -11.28 -19.87
CA PHE A 479 22.08 -12.18 -18.76
C PHE A 479 21.32 -13.44 -19.19
N SER A 480 20.41 -13.35 -20.16
CA SER A 480 19.77 -14.54 -20.75
C SER A 480 20.80 -15.46 -21.43
N ASN A 481 21.74 -14.90 -22.19
CA ASN A 481 22.82 -15.71 -22.78
C ASN A 481 23.73 -16.34 -21.70
N LEU A 482 24.14 -15.58 -20.69
CA LEU A 482 24.96 -16.10 -19.60
C LEU A 482 24.28 -17.27 -18.86
N ALA A 483 23.02 -17.10 -18.48
CA ALA A 483 22.26 -18.13 -17.76
C ALA A 483 22.06 -19.40 -18.61
N LEU A 484 21.93 -19.27 -19.94
CA LEU A 484 21.84 -20.44 -20.83
C LEU A 484 23.14 -21.25 -20.85
N ASP A 485 24.28 -20.57 -20.95
CA ASP A 485 25.59 -21.24 -20.95
C ASP A 485 25.85 -21.92 -19.60
N ILE A 486 25.46 -21.28 -18.49
CA ILE A 486 25.60 -21.84 -17.14
C ILE A 486 24.73 -23.07 -16.94
N ILE A 487 23.43 -23.02 -17.26
CA ILE A 487 22.55 -24.18 -17.11
C ILE A 487 22.93 -25.30 -18.09
N GLY A 488 23.39 -24.95 -19.30
CA GLY A 488 23.93 -25.86 -20.29
C GLY A 488 25.09 -26.69 -19.75
N LEU A 489 26.10 -26.03 -19.21
CA LEU A 489 27.26 -26.70 -18.63
C LEU A 489 26.92 -27.44 -17.32
N GLY A 490 26.16 -26.79 -16.43
CA GLY A 490 25.84 -27.36 -15.11
C GLY A 490 24.93 -28.59 -15.16
N VAL A 491 23.97 -28.61 -16.09
CA VAL A 491 23.00 -29.71 -16.20
C VAL A 491 23.39 -30.71 -17.28
N PHE A 492 23.93 -30.27 -18.42
CA PHE A 492 24.13 -31.11 -19.61
C PHE A 492 25.59 -31.34 -19.99
N ASN A 493 26.54 -30.67 -19.32
CA ASN A 493 27.93 -30.57 -19.77
C ASN A 493 28.05 -30.06 -21.22
N TYR A 494 27.15 -29.16 -21.61
CA TYR A 494 27.08 -28.64 -22.97
C TYR A 494 27.23 -27.13 -22.99
N ASP A 495 28.23 -26.66 -23.73
CA ASP A 495 28.44 -25.24 -23.95
C ASP A 495 27.64 -24.77 -25.16
N PHE A 496 26.58 -24.00 -24.92
CA PHE A 496 25.81 -23.38 -26.01
C PHE A 496 26.61 -22.28 -26.72
N GLY A 497 27.64 -21.73 -26.07
CA GLY A 497 28.42 -20.60 -26.59
C GLY A 497 27.56 -19.34 -26.82
N SER A 498 26.43 -19.24 -26.13
CA SER A 498 25.40 -18.23 -26.38
C SER A 498 25.86 -16.82 -26.02
N VAL A 499 26.81 -16.69 -25.08
CA VAL A 499 27.51 -15.42 -24.80
C VAL A 499 28.19 -14.88 -26.07
N THR A 500 28.75 -15.75 -26.92
CA THR A 500 29.43 -15.35 -28.16
C THR A 500 28.48 -15.23 -29.36
N LYS A 501 27.55 -16.17 -29.49
CA LYS A 501 26.58 -16.21 -30.59
C LYS A 501 25.25 -16.74 -30.06
N GLU A 502 24.22 -15.89 -30.12
CA GLU A 502 22.87 -16.22 -29.66
C GLU A 502 22.39 -17.57 -30.19
N SER A 503 21.97 -18.45 -29.29
CA SER A 503 21.49 -19.79 -29.63
C SER A 503 20.06 -19.73 -30.17
N PRO A 504 19.73 -20.43 -31.28
CA PRO A 504 18.35 -20.56 -31.77
C PRO A 504 17.38 -21.15 -30.74
N VAL A 505 17.89 -21.92 -29.77
CA VAL A 505 17.11 -22.52 -28.68
C VAL A 505 16.47 -21.45 -27.81
N ILE A 506 17.14 -20.31 -27.57
CA ILE A 506 16.59 -19.19 -26.77
C ILE A 506 15.28 -18.69 -27.39
N LYS A 507 15.31 -18.36 -28.69
CA LYS A 507 14.12 -17.90 -29.43
C LYS A 507 13.01 -18.94 -29.46
N ALA A 508 13.37 -20.23 -29.52
CA ALA A 508 12.41 -21.32 -29.50
C ALA A 508 11.76 -21.44 -28.11
N VAL A 509 12.53 -21.38 -27.02
CA VAL A 509 12.03 -21.39 -25.64
C VAL A 509 11.05 -20.24 -25.42
N TYR A 510 11.43 -19.00 -25.75
CA TYR A 510 10.51 -17.85 -25.69
C TYR A 510 9.24 -18.08 -26.52
N GLY A 511 9.38 -18.55 -27.76
CA GLY A 511 8.24 -18.86 -28.62
C GLY A 511 7.26 -19.85 -27.99
N THR A 512 7.77 -20.88 -27.32
CA THR A 512 6.95 -21.86 -26.59
C THR A 512 6.33 -21.29 -25.31
N LEU A 513 7.04 -20.46 -24.55
CA LEU A 513 6.53 -19.81 -23.34
C LEU A 513 5.42 -18.81 -23.65
N PHE A 514 5.57 -17.97 -24.68
CA PHE A 514 4.51 -17.06 -25.13
C PHE A 514 3.27 -17.81 -25.61
N GLU A 515 3.44 -18.98 -26.25
CA GLU A 515 2.31 -19.83 -26.59
C GLU A 515 1.62 -20.38 -25.33
N ALA A 516 2.38 -20.86 -24.36
CA ALA A 516 1.85 -21.30 -23.07
C ALA A 516 1.03 -20.18 -22.38
N GLU A 517 1.56 -18.96 -22.34
CA GLU A 517 0.89 -17.80 -21.79
C GLU A 517 -0.42 -17.48 -22.52
N HIS A 518 -0.41 -17.46 -23.86
CA HIS A 518 -1.61 -17.27 -24.65
C HIS A 518 -2.67 -18.35 -24.37
N ARG A 519 -2.26 -19.61 -24.23
CA ARG A 519 -3.17 -20.70 -23.89
C ARG A 519 -3.83 -20.54 -22.53
N SER A 520 -3.14 -19.89 -21.59
CA SER A 520 -3.66 -19.61 -20.25
C SER A 520 -4.75 -18.53 -20.25
N THR A 521 -4.56 -17.48 -21.06
CA THR A 521 -5.39 -16.27 -21.04
C THR A 521 -6.55 -16.34 -22.03
N PHE A 522 -6.42 -17.09 -23.12
CA PHE A 522 -7.44 -17.14 -24.16
C PHE A 522 -8.70 -17.91 -23.71
N TYR A 523 -9.88 -17.45 -24.16
CA TYR A 523 -11.17 -17.93 -23.68
C TYR A 523 -11.57 -19.31 -24.23
N PHE A 524 -11.11 -19.63 -25.45
CA PHE A 524 -11.53 -20.82 -26.18
C PHE A 524 -10.33 -21.63 -26.67
N PRO A 525 -10.14 -22.89 -26.24
CA PRO A 525 -8.92 -23.66 -26.49
C PRO A 525 -8.84 -24.18 -27.94
N TYR A 526 -8.75 -23.27 -28.91
CA TYR A 526 -8.79 -23.60 -30.34
C TYR A 526 -7.62 -24.50 -30.78
N TRP A 527 -6.51 -24.48 -30.04
CA TRP A 527 -5.37 -25.36 -30.26
C TRP A 527 -5.71 -26.85 -30.06
N LYS A 528 -6.83 -27.17 -29.39
CA LYS A 528 -7.33 -28.55 -29.26
C LYS A 528 -8.06 -29.05 -30.53
N PHE A 529 -8.34 -28.20 -31.52
CA PHE A 529 -8.95 -28.67 -32.78
C PHE A 529 -7.94 -29.42 -33.66
N PRO A 530 -8.33 -30.55 -34.28
CA PRO A 530 -7.40 -31.42 -35.03
C PRO A 530 -6.60 -30.71 -36.14
N LEU A 531 -7.21 -29.74 -36.83
CA LEU A 531 -6.60 -29.04 -37.97
C LEU A 531 -5.86 -27.75 -37.56
N ALA A 532 -6.04 -27.27 -36.32
CA ALA A 532 -5.47 -25.99 -35.89
C ALA A 532 -3.94 -25.98 -35.94
N ARG A 533 -3.29 -27.11 -35.67
CA ARG A 533 -1.84 -27.28 -35.75
C ARG A 533 -1.27 -26.96 -37.14
N TRP A 534 -2.05 -27.18 -38.19
CA TRP A 534 -1.63 -27.01 -39.59
C TRP A 534 -2.13 -25.71 -40.22
N LEU A 535 -3.33 -25.26 -39.83
CA LEU A 535 -3.96 -24.07 -40.41
C LEU A 535 -3.54 -22.77 -39.72
N VAL A 536 -3.37 -22.79 -38.39
CA VAL A 536 -3.11 -21.57 -37.62
C VAL A 536 -1.60 -21.27 -37.59
N PRO A 537 -1.14 -20.10 -38.09
CA PRO A 537 0.29 -19.76 -38.13
C PRO A 537 0.98 -19.86 -36.77
N ARG A 538 0.29 -19.44 -35.70
CA ARG A 538 0.79 -19.51 -34.32
C ARG A 538 1.07 -20.95 -33.86
N GLN A 539 0.19 -21.90 -34.18
CA GLN A 539 0.38 -23.31 -33.81
C GLN A 539 1.47 -23.98 -34.65
N ARG A 540 1.62 -23.60 -35.92
CA ARG A 540 2.75 -24.04 -36.75
C ARG A 540 4.09 -23.56 -36.20
N LYS A 541 4.15 -22.28 -35.78
CA LYS A 541 5.34 -21.72 -35.13
C LYS A 541 5.65 -22.46 -33.83
N PHE A 542 4.65 -22.68 -32.97
CA PHE A 542 4.83 -23.46 -31.75
C PHE A 542 5.38 -24.87 -32.01
N ALA A 543 4.84 -25.58 -33.00
CA ALA A 543 5.34 -26.92 -33.35
C ALA A 543 6.78 -26.89 -33.90
N LYS A 544 7.16 -25.83 -34.64
CA LYS A 544 8.54 -25.62 -35.12
C LYS A 544 9.49 -25.34 -33.95
N ASP A 545 9.11 -24.44 -33.06
CA ASP A 545 9.91 -24.05 -31.89
C ASP A 545 10.10 -25.26 -30.95
N LEU A 546 9.04 -26.02 -30.68
CA LEU A 546 9.12 -27.26 -29.88
C LEU A 546 10.02 -28.32 -30.54
N LYS A 547 10.02 -28.42 -31.87
CA LYS A 547 10.93 -29.31 -32.59
C LYS A 547 12.40 -28.91 -32.40
N ILE A 548 12.72 -27.62 -32.50
CA ILE A 548 14.10 -27.12 -32.27
C ILE A 548 14.60 -27.51 -30.88
N ILE A 549 13.74 -27.39 -29.87
CA ILE A 549 14.12 -27.71 -28.48
C ILE A 549 14.28 -29.23 -28.30
N ASN A 550 13.34 -30.03 -28.80
CA ASN A 550 13.44 -31.49 -28.69
C ASN A 550 14.65 -32.03 -29.45
N ASP A 551 14.90 -31.58 -30.68
CA ASP A 551 16.07 -32.00 -31.47
C ASP A 551 17.37 -31.62 -30.73
N CYS A 552 17.42 -30.47 -30.05
CA CYS A 552 18.55 -30.09 -29.20
C CYS A 552 18.73 -31.05 -28.02
N LEU A 553 17.67 -31.33 -27.26
CA LEU A 553 17.73 -32.21 -26.09
C LEU A 553 18.07 -33.65 -26.46
N ASP A 554 17.51 -34.17 -27.55
CA ASP A 554 17.79 -35.52 -28.04
C ASP A 554 19.29 -35.65 -28.38
N ASN A 555 19.89 -34.63 -29.02
CA ASN A 555 21.34 -34.59 -29.26
C ASN A 555 22.15 -34.54 -27.96
N LEU A 556 21.71 -33.78 -26.95
CA LEU A 556 22.40 -33.71 -25.65
C LEU A 556 22.38 -35.05 -24.91
N ILE A 557 21.22 -35.71 -24.89
CA ILE A 557 21.06 -37.03 -24.28
C ILE A 557 21.90 -38.05 -25.02
N GLN A 558 21.90 -38.03 -26.35
CA GLN A 558 22.71 -38.93 -27.16
C GLN A 558 24.21 -38.73 -26.89
N ASN A 559 24.69 -37.48 -26.90
CA ASN A 559 26.07 -37.16 -26.57
C ASN A 559 26.46 -37.66 -25.18
N ALA A 560 25.62 -37.45 -24.16
CA ALA A 560 25.88 -37.91 -22.80
C ALA A 560 25.90 -39.44 -22.65
N LYS A 561 25.12 -40.15 -23.47
CA LYS A 561 25.16 -41.62 -23.54
C LYS A 561 26.43 -42.12 -24.22
N GLU A 562 26.86 -41.46 -25.30
CA GLU A 562 28.02 -41.83 -26.10
C GLU A 562 29.35 -41.52 -25.40
N THR A 563 29.41 -40.44 -24.60
CA THR A 563 30.62 -40.04 -23.84
C THR A 563 30.76 -40.76 -22.49
N ARG A 564 29.91 -41.76 -22.21
CA ARG A 564 29.92 -42.53 -20.96
C ARG A 564 31.23 -43.31 -20.78
N GLN A 565 32.00 -42.96 -19.75
CA GLN A 565 33.19 -43.70 -19.30
C GLN A 565 32.97 -44.30 -17.91
N GLU A 566 33.27 -45.59 -17.74
CA GLU A 566 33.11 -46.29 -16.44
C GLU A 566 33.95 -45.67 -15.32
N THR A 567 35.13 -45.13 -15.64
CA THR A 567 36.02 -44.45 -14.70
C THR A 567 35.43 -43.16 -14.10
N ASP A 568 34.58 -42.46 -14.86
CA ASP A 568 33.89 -41.26 -14.35
C ASP A 568 32.70 -41.63 -13.45
N VAL A 569 32.10 -42.80 -13.66
CA VAL A 569 31.03 -43.34 -12.80
C VAL A 569 31.54 -43.66 -11.40
N GLU A 570 32.70 -44.31 -11.30
CA GLU A 570 33.32 -44.64 -10.01
C GLU A 570 33.70 -43.37 -9.22
N LYS A 571 34.22 -42.34 -9.90
CA LYS A 571 34.55 -41.05 -9.27
C LYS A 571 33.31 -40.29 -8.81
N LEU A 572 32.21 -40.32 -9.57
CA LEU A 572 30.91 -39.77 -9.17
C LEU A 572 30.33 -40.51 -7.95
N GLN A 573 30.49 -41.84 -7.89
CA GLN A 573 30.11 -42.65 -6.71
C GLN A 573 30.92 -42.27 -5.47
N GLN A 574 32.20 -41.95 -5.64
CA GLN A 574 33.08 -41.49 -4.56
C GLN A 574 32.95 -39.99 -4.26
N ARG A 575 32.13 -39.25 -5.02
CA ARG A 575 31.93 -37.79 -4.92
C ARG A 575 33.22 -36.97 -5.10
N ASP A 576 34.18 -37.44 -5.90
CA ASP A 576 35.39 -36.70 -6.23
C ASP A 576 35.18 -35.78 -7.46
N TYR A 577 34.61 -34.60 -7.23
CA TYR A 577 34.37 -33.58 -8.26
C TYR A 577 35.62 -32.83 -8.72
N SER A 578 36.75 -32.99 -8.02
CA SER A 578 38.02 -32.33 -8.32
C SER A 578 38.67 -32.83 -9.62
N ASN A 579 38.44 -34.10 -9.98
CA ASN A 579 39.11 -34.82 -11.07
C ASN A 579 38.13 -35.42 -12.09
N LEU A 580 36.90 -34.89 -12.15
CA LEU A 580 35.85 -35.30 -13.10
C LEU A 580 35.89 -34.42 -14.35
N LYS A 581 35.88 -35.05 -15.53
CA LYS A 581 35.72 -34.33 -16.82
C LYS A 581 34.29 -33.86 -17.04
N ASP A 582 33.31 -34.56 -16.48
CA ASP A 582 31.89 -34.24 -16.57
C ASP A 582 31.27 -34.27 -15.17
N ALA A 583 31.03 -33.09 -14.61
CA ALA A 583 30.39 -32.90 -13.31
C ALA A 583 28.89 -32.59 -13.45
N SER A 584 28.29 -32.80 -14.63
CA SER A 584 26.91 -32.39 -14.90
C SER A 584 25.87 -33.20 -14.13
N LEU A 585 24.73 -32.58 -13.89
CA LEU A 585 23.59 -33.24 -13.27
C LEU A 585 23.08 -34.41 -14.12
N LEU A 586 23.11 -34.30 -15.45
CA LEU A 586 22.75 -35.38 -16.36
C LEU A 586 23.60 -36.63 -16.12
N ARG A 587 24.93 -36.47 -15.96
CA ARG A 587 25.83 -37.57 -15.68
C ARG A 587 25.49 -38.25 -14.36
N PHE A 588 25.22 -37.46 -13.31
CA PHE A 588 24.72 -37.97 -12.03
C PHE A 588 23.43 -38.79 -12.20
N LEU A 589 22.46 -38.29 -12.98
CA LEU A 589 21.17 -38.95 -13.19
C LEU A 589 21.27 -40.23 -14.02
N VAL A 590 22.15 -40.27 -15.02
CA VAL A 590 22.35 -41.43 -15.92
C VAL A 590 23.14 -42.54 -15.22
N ASP A 591 24.19 -42.19 -14.45
CA ASP A 591 25.12 -43.19 -13.92
C ASP A 591 24.76 -43.73 -12.54
N MET A 592 24.08 -42.94 -11.69
CA MET A 592 23.76 -43.38 -10.33
C MET A 592 22.66 -44.44 -10.25
N ARG A 593 21.89 -44.71 -11.32
CA ARG A 593 20.64 -45.47 -11.14
C ARG A 593 20.22 -46.53 -12.15
N GLY A 594 20.98 -46.83 -13.20
CA GLY A 594 20.73 -48.03 -14.02
C GLY A 594 19.34 -48.14 -14.68
N VAL A 595 19.31 -48.05 -16.01
CA VAL A 595 18.34 -48.64 -16.98
C VAL A 595 16.81 -48.37 -16.86
N ASP A 596 16.22 -48.01 -15.72
CA ASP A 596 14.74 -47.95 -15.56
C ASP A 596 14.08 -46.56 -15.77
N VAL A 597 14.72 -45.63 -16.48
CA VAL A 597 14.07 -44.38 -16.90
C VAL A 597 13.91 -44.38 -18.41
N ASP A 598 12.66 -44.39 -18.88
CA ASP A 598 12.33 -44.16 -20.29
C ASP A 598 13.00 -42.86 -20.77
N ASP A 599 13.69 -42.91 -21.90
CA ASP A 599 14.42 -41.77 -22.49
C ASP A 599 13.52 -40.53 -22.59
N ARG A 600 12.24 -40.75 -22.83
CA ARG A 600 11.22 -39.70 -22.85
C ARG A 600 11.08 -38.98 -21.52
N GLN A 601 11.03 -39.71 -20.39
CA GLN A 601 10.89 -39.11 -19.07
C GLN A 601 12.15 -38.36 -18.65
N LEU A 602 13.34 -38.90 -18.99
CA LEU A 602 14.60 -38.19 -18.76
C LEU A 602 14.63 -36.87 -19.54
N ARG A 603 14.24 -36.89 -20.81
CA ARG A 603 14.12 -35.68 -21.63
C ARG A 603 13.16 -34.66 -21.03
N ASP A 604 11.99 -35.09 -20.56
CA ASP A 604 10.99 -34.22 -19.95
C ASP A 604 11.52 -33.53 -18.67
N ASP A 605 12.30 -34.25 -17.84
CA ASP A 605 12.94 -33.67 -16.66
C ASP A 605 14.04 -32.67 -17.02
N LEU A 606 14.88 -33.01 -18.01
CA LEU A 606 15.94 -32.15 -18.50
C LEU A 606 15.39 -30.86 -19.13
N MET A 607 14.32 -30.98 -19.92
CA MET A 607 13.58 -29.85 -20.48
C MET A 607 13.05 -28.94 -19.38
N THR A 608 12.52 -29.54 -18.31
CA THR A 608 12.04 -28.79 -17.15
C THR A 608 13.17 -28.00 -16.49
N MET A 609 14.35 -28.59 -16.31
CA MET A 609 15.50 -27.92 -15.68
C MET A 609 16.09 -26.82 -16.57
N LEU A 610 16.17 -27.04 -17.88
CA LEU A 610 16.63 -26.03 -18.85
C LEU A 610 15.77 -24.77 -18.76
N ILE A 611 14.44 -24.91 -18.85
CA ILE A 611 13.54 -23.75 -18.79
C ILE A 611 13.53 -23.12 -17.39
N ALA A 612 13.52 -23.94 -16.33
CA ALA A 612 13.41 -23.45 -14.95
C ALA A 612 14.68 -22.79 -14.42
N GLY A 613 15.86 -23.06 -14.99
CA GLY A 613 17.14 -22.50 -14.55
C GLY A 613 17.70 -21.39 -15.43
N HIS A 614 17.11 -21.17 -16.62
CA HIS A 614 17.60 -20.20 -17.59
C HIS A 614 17.00 -18.80 -17.37
N GLU A 615 15.73 -18.61 -17.72
CA GLU A 615 15.09 -17.29 -17.72
C GLU A 615 14.90 -16.69 -16.32
N THR A 616 14.75 -17.52 -15.29
CA THR A 616 14.60 -17.06 -13.90
C THR A 616 15.86 -16.34 -13.41
N THR A 617 17.04 -16.90 -13.66
CA THR A 617 18.31 -16.30 -13.21
C THR A 617 18.61 -15.04 -14.00
N ALA A 618 18.33 -15.05 -15.31
CA ALA A 618 18.46 -13.89 -16.17
C ALA A 618 17.61 -12.70 -15.68
N ALA A 619 16.35 -12.94 -15.31
CA ALA A 619 15.47 -11.92 -14.77
C ALA A 619 15.96 -11.37 -13.42
N VAL A 620 16.46 -12.23 -12.53
CA VAL A 620 17.02 -11.80 -11.22
C VAL A 620 18.19 -10.85 -11.41
N LEU A 621 19.13 -11.17 -12.30
CA LEU A 621 20.29 -10.32 -12.61
C LEU A 621 19.86 -9.00 -13.27
N THR A 622 18.92 -9.06 -14.21
CA THR A 622 18.36 -7.90 -14.89
C THR A 622 17.77 -6.91 -13.88
N TRP A 623 16.89 -7.37 -13.00
CA TRP A 623 16.26 -6.50 -12.01
C TRP A 623 17.23 -6.05 -10.90
N ALA A 624 18.23 -6.86 -10.54
CA ALA A 624 19.26 -6.45 -9.59
C ALA A 624 20.09 -5.28 -10.14
N VAL A 625 20.48 -5.34 -11.41
CA VAL A 625 21.20 -4.24 -12.06
C VAL A 625 20.32 -3.02 -12.27
N PHE A 626 19.06 -3.19 -12.68
CA PHE A 626 18.10 -2.08 -12.77
C PHE A 626 17.96 -1.33 -11.44
N LEU A 627 17.86 -2.05 -10.33
CA LEU A 627 17.78 -1.47 -8.99
C LEU A 627 19.09 -0.78 -8.60
N LEU A 628 20.24 -1.42 -8.80
CA LEU A 628 21.54 -0.80 -8.48
C LEU A 628 21.82 0.46 -9.30
N ALA A 629 21.43 0.49 -10.58
CA ALA A 629 21.59 1.66 -11.43
C ALA A 629 20.80 2.89 -10.94
N GLN A 630 19.73 2.68 -10.16
CA GLN A 630 18.96 3.73 -9.49
C GLN A 630 19.56 4.15 -8.14
N HIS A 631 20.45 3.34 -7.58
CA HIS A 631 21.05 3.53 -6.26
C HIS A 631 22.59 3.45 -6.31
N PRO A 632 23.28 4.46 -6.89
CA PRO A 632 24.73 4.44 -7.04
C PRO A 632 25.50 4.31 -5.72
N ASP A 633 24.92 4.78 -4.61
CA ASP A 633 25.44 4.62 -3.26
C ASP A 633 25.48 3.14 -2.83
N LYS A 634 24.40 2.40 -3.09
CA LYS A 634 24.32 0.95 -2.83
C LYS A 634 25.24 0.15 -3.76
N MET A 635 25.35 0.57 -5.03
CA MET A 635 26.32 -0.02 -5.96
C MET A 635 27.75 0.12 -5.46
N LYS A 636 28.16 1.33 -5.01
CA LYS A 636 29.49 1.56 -4.44
C LYS A 636 29.76 0.74 -3.18
N LYS A 637 28.75 0.57 -2.32
CA LYS A 637 28.86 -0.29 -1.14
C LYS A 637 29.09 -1.76 -1.52
N ALA A 638 28.37 -2.27 -2.51
CA ALA A 638 28.57 -3.62 -3.04
C ALA A 638 29.95 -3.79 -3.67
N GLN A 639 30.40 -2.81 -4.45
CA GLN A 639 31.74 -2.78 -5.04
C GLN A 639 32.84 -2.83 -3.96
N ALA A 640 32.71 -2.05 -2.88
CA ALA A 640 33.68 -2.06 -1.78
C ALA A 640 33.72 -3.42 -1.05
N GLU A 641 32.57 -4.09 -0.86
CA GLU A 641 32.53 -5.46 -0.33
C GLU A 641 33.25 -6.45 -1.27
N ILE A 642 32.99 -6.36 -2.58
CA ILE A 642 33.60 -7.23 -3.59
C ILE A 642 35.12 -7.03 -3.61
N ASP A 643 35.59 -5.79 -3.62
CA ASP A 643 37.02 -5.47 -3.65
C ASP A 643 37.76 -6.00 -2.39
N ALA A 644 37.08 -6.01 -1.23
CA ALA A 644 37.62 -6.55 0.01
C ALA A 644 37.60 -8.09 0.08
N ALA A 645 36.55 -8.73 -0.45
CA ALA A 645 36.34 -10.18 -0.36
C ALA A 645 37.03 -10.98 -1.47
N VAL A 646 37.19 -10.36 -2.65
CA VAL A 646 37.76 -10.95 -3.85
C VAL A 646 39.04 -10.20 -4.19
N SER A 647 40.14 -10.58 -3.53
CA SER A 647 41.49 -10.24 -4.03
C SER A 647 41.68 -10.81 -5.44
N GLN A 648 42.73 -10.43 -6.20
CA GLN A 648 42.91 -10.78 -7.63
C GLN A 648 42.91 -12.30 -8.01
N GLY A 649 42.55 -13.21 -7.10
CA GLY A 649 42.33 -14.62 -7.36
C GLY A 649 40.88 -14.98 -7.80
N PRO A 650 40.65 -16.25 -8.16
CA PRO A 650 39.34 -16.74 -8.59
C PRO A 650 38.32 -16.73 -7.45
N ILE A 651 37.04 -16.50 -7.78
CA ILE A 651 35.96 -16.57 -6.81
C ILE A 651 35.80 -18.02 -6.32
N THR A 652 35.87 -18.20 -5.01
CA THR A 652 35.66 -19.50 -4.33
C THR A 652 34.36 -19.49 -3.52
N LEU A 653 33.91 -20.64 -3.03
CA LEU A 653 32.75 -20.71 -2.13
C LEU A 653 32.97 -19.88 -0.85
N GLU A 654 34.20 -19.84 -0.32
CA GLU A 654 34.54 -19.02 0.85
C GLU A 654 34.50 -17.52 0.53
N SER A 655 34.91 -17.11 -0.68
CA SER A 655 34.72 -15.73 -1.15
C SER A 655 33.23 -15.38 -1.23
N LEU A 656 32.40 -16.28 -1.76
CA LEU A 656 30.95 -16.08 -1.87
C LEU A 656 30.27 -15.88 -0.51
N LYS A 657 30.67 -16.66 0.51
CA LYS A 657 30.15 -16.49 1.88
C LYS A 657 30.40 -15.09 2.44
N LYS A 658 31.52 -14.45 2.06
CA LYS A 658 31.90 -13.10 2.48
C LYS A 658 31.14 -11.98 1.75
N LEU A 659 30.51 -12.27 0.61
CA LEU A 659 29.73 -11.30 -0.18
C LEU A 659 28.31 -11.12 0.41
N GLU A 660 28.20 -10.78 1.69
CA GLU A 660 26.90 -10.68 2.37
C GLU A 660 25.97 -9.65 1.73
N TYR A 661 26.49 -8.46 1.44
CA TYR A 661 25.72 -7.38 0.85
C TYR A 661 25.26 -7.69 -0.57
N VAL A 662 26.11 -8.31 -1.40
CA VAL A 662 25.70 -8.78 -2.74
C VAL A 662 24.61 -9.84 -2.63
N ARG A 663 24.71 -10.79 -1.67
CA ARG A 663 23.66 -11.80 -1.42
C ARG A 663 22.33 -11.14 -1.01
N LEU A 664 22.38 -10.08 -0.21
CA LEU A 664 21.21 -9.30 0.18
C LEU A 664 20.59 -8.52 -0.99
N ILE A 665 21.41 -7.96 -1.89
CA ILE A 665 20.96 -7.31 -3.13
C ILE A 665 20.16 -8.28 -4.00
N ILE A 666 20.67 -9.50 -4.19
CA ILE A 666 19.94 -10.54 -4.94
C ILE A 666 18.61 -10.87 -4.25
N SER A 667 18.59 -10.97 -2.92
CA SER A 667 17.39 -11.28 -2.16
C SER A 667 16.34 -10.17 -2.23
N GLU A 668 16.77 -8.91 -2.14
CA GLU A 668 15.88 -7.75 -2.27
C GLU A 668 15.39 -7.54 -3.71
N SER A 669 16.24 -7.85 -4.69
CA SER A 669 15.83 -7.93 -6.10
C SER A 669 14.73 -8.97 -6.30
N LEU A 670 14.86 -10.16 -5.71
CA LEU A 670 13.82 -11.20 -5.74
C LEU A 670 12.54 -10.81 -4.98
N ARG A 671 12.64 -9.96 -3.95
CA ARG A 671 11.47 -9.43 -3.24
C ARG A 671 10.70 -8.45 -4.12
N LEU A 672 11.41 -7.53 -4.77
CA LEU A 672 10.80 -6.57 -5.67
C LEU A 672 10.40 -7.23 -7.00
N TYR A 673 11.14 -8.19 -7.53
CA TYR A 673 10.83 -8.78 -8.83
C TYR A 673 10.86 -10.31 -8.70
N PRO A 674 9.81 -10.89 -8.07
CA PRO A 674 9.74 -12.33 -7.85
C PRO A 674 9.52 -13.09 -9.16
N GLN A 675 10.13 -14.28 -9.24
CA GLN A 675 10.19 -15.11 -10.44
C GLN A 675 9.63 -16.52 -10.12
N PRO A 676 8.35 -16.82 -10.43
CA PRO A 676 7.32 -15.97 -11.05
C PRO A 676 6.64 -14.99 -10.07
N PRO A 677 5.89 -13.99 -10.56
CA PRO A 677 5.07 -13.11 -9.72
C PRO A 677 3.82 -13.79 -9.13
N LEU A 678 3.39 -14.92 -9.70
CA LEU A 678 2.21 -15.69 -9.32
C LEU A 678 2.54 -17.18 -9.20
N LEU A 679 2.17 -17.81 -8.07
CA LEU A 679 2.18 -19.26 -7.93
C LEU A 679 0.76 -19.81 -8.13
N ILE A 680 0.61 -20.75 -9.04
CA ILE A 680 -0.68 -21.35 -9.38
C ILE A 680 -0.87 -22.67 -8.64
N ARG A 681 -2.05 -22.88 -8.06
CA ARG A 681 -2.50 -24.14 -7.45
C ARG A 681 -3.94 -24.45 -7.84
N ARG A 682 -4.34 -25.72 -7.74
CA ARG A 682 -5.76 -26.11 -7.77
C ARG A 682 -6.05 -27.05 -6.61
N SER A 683 -7.17 -26.82 -5.95
CA SER A 683 -7.66 -27.67 -4.88
C SER A 683 -8.13 -29.01 -5.43
N LEU A 684 -7.63 -30.11 -4.88
CA LEU A 684 -8.03 -31.48 -5.28
C LEU A 684 -9.32 -31.92 -4.58
N LYS A 685 -9.61 -31.33 -3.42
CA LYS A 685 -10.80 -31.57 -2.59
C LYS A 685 -11.31 -30.24 -2.06
N SER A 686 -12.57 -30.22 -1.61
CA SER A 686 -13.10 -29.06 -0.89
C SER A 686 -12.27 -28.82 0.36
N ASP A 687 -12.00 -27.54 0.66
CA ASP A 687 -11.14 -27.14 1.75
C ASP A 687 -11.64 -25.85 2.41
N ARG A 688 -11.11 -25.51 3.58
CA ARG A 688 -11.36 -24.24 4.27
C ARG A 688 -10.03 -23.53 4.48
N LEU A 689 -9.79 -22.51 3.66
CA LEU A 689 -8.61 -21.67 3.78
C LEU A 689 -8.70 -20.84 5.07
N PRO A 690 -7.58 -20.57 5.75
CA PRO A 690 -7.55 -19.56 6.81
C PRO A 690 -8.00 -18.20 6.30
N GLY A 691 -8.54 -17.35 7.20
CA GLY A 691 -8.94 -15.98 6.87
C GLY A 691 -7.76 -15.08 6.48
N GLY A 692 -6.58 -15.36 7.03
CA GLY A 692 -5.42 -14.48 6.89
C GLY A 692 -5.54 -13.20 7.73
N TYR A 693 -4.67 -12.24 7.50
CA TYR A 693 -4.69 -10.95 8.15
C TYR A 693 -5.94 -10.14 7.77
N LYS A 694 -6.75 -9.77 8.78
CA LYS A 694 -8.02 -9.05 8.63
C LYS A 694 -9.07 -9.75 7.75
N GLY A 695 -8.92 -11.05 7.52
CA GLY A 695 -9.95 -11.85 6.87
C GLY A 695 -10.97 -12.43 7.86
N ASP A 696 -11.86 -13.26 7.35
CA ASP A 696 -12.89 -13.95 8.14
C ASP A 696 -12.26 -14.90 9.17
N GLU A 697 -12.60 -14.76 10.45
CA GLU A 697 -12.12 -15.63 11.53
C GLU A 697 -12.49 -17.11 11.29
N GLU A 698 -13.62 -17.38 10.64
CA GLU A 698 -14.03 -18.73 10.27
C GLU A 698 -13.29 -19.26 9.03
N GLY A 699 -12.54 -18.42 8.32
CA GLY A 699 -11.86 -18.75 7.08
C GLY A 699 -12.79 -18.90 5.86
N TYR A 700 -12.21 -19.17 4.70
CA TYR A 700 -12.93 -19.21 3.42
C TYR A 700 -13.11 -20.63 2.90
N GLN A 701 -14.36 -21.02 2.67
CA GLN A 701 -14.67 -22.34 2.11
C GLN A 701 -14.50 -22.33 0.59
N ILE A 702 -13.70 -23.29 0.08
CA ILE A 702 -13.46 -23.48 -1.35
C ILE A 702 -13.92 -24.88 -1.79
N PRO A 703 -14.62 -25.00 -2.93
CA PRO A 703 -14.96 -26.31 -3.49
C PRO A 703 -13.73 -26.96 -4.16
N ALA A 704 -13.76 -28.29 -4.30
CA ALA A 704 -12.79 -29.02 -5.12
C ALA A 704 -12.74 -28.46 -6.57
N GLY A 705 -11.55 -28.41 -7.15
CA GLY A 705 -11.33 -27.87 -8.50
C GLY A 705 -11.14 -26.35 -8.55
N THR A 706 -11.18 -25.66 -7.41
CA THR A 706 -10.90 -24.21 -7.36
C THR A 706 -9.45 -23.93 -7.72
N ASP A 707 -9.23 -23.06 -8.72
CA ASP A 707 -7.91 -22.54 -9.07
C ASP A 707 -7.53 -21.35 -8.17
N LEU A 708 -6.31 -21.37 -7.64
CA LEU A 708 -5.77 -20.39 -6.71
C LEU A 708 -4.51 -19.73 -7.29
N PHE A 709 -4.42 -18.42 -7.16
CA PHE A 709 -3.25 -17.61 -7.49
C PHE A 709 -2.67 -17.01 -6.22
N ILE A 710 -1.52 -17.52 -5.79
CA ILE A 710 -0.75 -16.87 -4.72
C ILE A 710 0.08 -15.76 -5.36
N SER A 711 -0.32 -14.51 -5.14
CA SER A 711 0.37 -13.32 -5.64
C SER A 711 1.60 -13.05 -4.80
N VAL A 712 2.73 -13.58 -5.25
CA VAL A 712 4.05 -13.35 -4.64
C VAL A 712 4.40 -11.87 -4.75
N TYR A 713 4.07 -11.23 -5.88
CA TYR A 713 4.28 -9.80 -6.09
C TYR A 713 3.57 -8.94 -5.04
N ASN A 714 2.29 -9.21 -4.76
CA ASN A 714 1.54 -8.48 -3.73
C ASN A 714 2.07 -8.78 -2.33
N LEU A 715 2.35 -10.05 -2.05
CA LEU A 715 2.84 -10.49 -0.74
C LEU A 715 4.18 -9.83 -0.38
N HIS A 716 5.09 -9.74 -1.35
CA HIS A 716 6.40 -9.12 -1.19
C HIS A 716 6.36 -7.60 -1.10
N ARG A 717 5.25 -6.96 -1.48
CA ARG A 717 5.03 -5.50 -1.41
C ARG A 717 3.93 -5.08 -0.43
N SER A 718 3.41 -6.02 0.33
CA SER A 718 2.33 -5.72 1.27
C SER A 718 2.86 -4.79 2.37
N PRO A 719 2.27 -3.59 2.55
CA PRO A 719 2.67 -2.68 3.63
C PRO A 719 2.33 -3.24 5.02
N TYR A 720 1.60 -4.35 5.10
CA TYR A 720 1.30 -5.04 6.36
C TYR A 720 2.49 -5.87 6.86
N TYR A 721 3.30 -6.43 5.95
CA TYR A 721 4.43 -7.29 6.30
C TYR A 721 5.78 -6.58 6.12
N TRP A 722 5.85 -5.60 5.19
CA TRP A 722 7.07 -4.90 4.82
C TRP A 722 7.00 -3.41 5.13
N GLU A 723 8.03 -2.88 5.78
CA GLU A 723 8.23 -1.44 5.94
C GLU A 723 8.82 -0.85 4.68
N ASN A 724 8.27 0.29 4.24
CA ASN A 724 8.58 0.93 2.96
C ASN A 724 8.68 -0.12 1.83
N PRO A 725 7.55 -0.80 1.51
CA PRO A 725 7.56 -2.01 0.69
C PRO A 725 8.11 -1.80 -0.73
N ASN A 726 8.09 -0.57 -1.24
CA ASN A 726 8.55 -0.26 -2.59
C ASN A 726 10.03 0.17 -2.62
N ASP A 727 10.65 0.41 -1.46
CA ASP A 727 12.04 0.85 -1.39
C ASP A 727 12.99 -0.34 -1.55
N PHE A 728 14.05 -0.15 -2.33
CA PHE A 728 15.14 -1.10 -2.47
C PHE A 728 16.09 -0.99 -1.28
N GLU A 729 15.91 -1.86 -0.28
CA GLU A 729 16.69 -1.85 0.96
C GLU A 729 17.22 -3.25 1.28
N PRO A 730 18.40 -3.64 0.76
CA PRO A 730 18.99 -4.97 0.98
C PRO A 730 19.15 -5.34 2.47
N GLU A 731 19.50 -4.37 3.33
CA GLU A 731 19.78 -4.56 4.74
C GLU A 731 18.54 -4.96 5.56
N ARG A 732 17.32 -4.84 5.00
CA ARG A 732 16.08 -5.19 5.71
C ARG A 732 16.06 -6.64 6.23
N PHE A 733 16.77 -7.54 5.56
CA PHE A 733 16.83 -8.95 5.94
C PHE A 733 17.79 -9.22 7.12
N LEU A 734 18.54 -8.22 7.59
CA LEU A 734 19.40 -8.34 8.78
C LEU A 734 18.64 -7.99 10.08
N VAL A 735 17.49 -7.33 9.97
CA VAL A 735 16.74 -6.82 11.12
C VAL A 735 15.63 -7.78 11.49
N GLN A 736 15.68 -8.34 12.71
CA GLN A 736 14.55 -9.11 13.25
C GLN A 736 13.35 -8.20 13.46
N LYS A 737 12.17 -8.67 13.03
CA LYS A 737 10.90 -8.00 13.22
C LYS A 737 9.93 -8.92 13.93
N ASP A 738 9.78 -8.68 15.23
CA ASP A 738 8.79 -9.38 16.04
C ASP A 738 7.38 -8.93 15.67
N ASN A 739 6.46 -9.89 15.63
CA ASN A 739 5.08 -9.61 15.32
C ASN A 739 4.23 -9.48 16.58
N ASN A 740 3.78 -8.26 16.87
CA ASN A 740 2.86 -7.97 17.97
C ASN A 740 1.42 -7.72 17.51
N ASN A 741 1.16 -7.62 16.21
CA ASN A 741 -0.09 -7.05 15.68
C ASN A 741 -0.86 -7.95 14.71
N ILE A 742 -0.28 -9.05 14.22
CA ILE A 742 -0.90 -9.93 13.21
C ILE A 742 -0.99 -11.35 13.74
N GLU A 743 -2.14 -11.78 14.22
CA GLU A 743 -2.30 -13.16 14.70
C GLU A 743 -2.03 -14.17 13.57
N GLY A 744 -1.28 -15.24 13.87
CA GLY A 744 -0.99 -16.35 12.94
C GLY A 744 0.23 -16.17 12.03
N TRP A 745 0.81 -14.96 11.94
CA TRP A 745 2.11 -14.72 11.30
C TRP A 745 3.20 -14.61 12.37
N ALA A 746 4.37 -15.17 12.16
CA ALA A 746 5.44 -15.17 13.16
C ALA A 746 6.39 -13.97 13.00
N GLY A 747 6.22 -13.12 11.98
CA GLY A 747 7.15 -12.03 11.69
C GLY A 747 8.42 -12.50 10.99
N PHE A 748 9.43 -11.63 10.96
CA PHE A 748 10.70 -11.89 10.29
C PHE A 748 11.80 -12.18 11.31
N ASP A 749 12.44 -13.34 11.20
CA ASP A 749 13.46 -13.81 12.13
C ASP A 749 14.53 -14.64 11.39
N PRO A 750 15.72 -14.06 11.16
CA PRO A 750 16.84 -14.76 10.52
C PRO A 750 17.26 -16.04 11.25
N SER A 751 17.04 -16.15 12.56
CA SER A 751 17.48 -17.30 13.37
C SER A 751 16.71 -18.59 13.07
N ARG A 752 15.53 -18.50 12.41
CA ARG A 752 14.70 -19.66 12.05
C ARG A 752 15.32 -20.56 10.98
N SER A 753 16.33 -20.07 10.26
CA SER A 753 17.02 -20.84 9.23
C SER A 753 18.53 -20.84 9.48
N PRO A 754 19.00 -21.47 10.58
CA PRO A 754 20.39 -21.42 10.98
C PRO A 754 21.30 -22.02 9.89
N GLY A 755 22.37 -21.31 9.54
CA GLY A 755 23.34 -21.73 8.53
C GLY A 755 22.90 -21.50 7.07
N ALA A 756 21.72 -20.93 6.82
CA ALA A 756 21.33 -20.54 5.46
C ALA A 756 22.13 -19.31 5.00
N LEU A 757 22.70 -19.38 3.80
CA LEU A 757 23.42 -18.26 3.18
C LEU A 757 22.47 -17.18 2.62
N TYR A 758 21.19 -17.44 2.48
CA TYR A 758 20.25 -16.49 1.90
C TYR A 758 18.94 -16.49 2.69
N PRO A 759 18.27 -15.33 2.84
CA PRO A 759 16.90 -15.27 3.31
C PRO A 759 15.99 -16.17 2.48
N ASN A 760 15.03 -16.82 3.13
CA ASN A 760 14.11 -17.77 2.52
C ASN A 760 12.69 -17.67 3.10
N GLU A 761 11.80 -18.58 2.74
CA GLU A 761 10.42 -18.59 3.21
C GLU A 761 10.25 -18.88 4.69
N VAL A 762 11.23 -19.53 5.31
CA VAL A 762 11.18 -19.88 6.73
C VAL A 762 11.49 -18.67 7.61
N VAL A 763 12.50 -17.87 7.25
CA VAL A 763 12.89 -16.67 8.03
C VAL A 763 11.80 -15.61 8.04
N SER A 764 11.01 -15.51 6.97
CA SER A 764 9.94 -14.53 6.82
C SER A 764 8.55 -15.07 7.16
N ASP A 765 8.48 -16.33 7.58
CA ASP A 765 7.23 -17.06 7.78
C ASP A 765 6.27 -16.89 6.59
N PHE A 766 6.77 -17.21 5.40
CA PHE A 766 6.11 -17.17 4.10
C PHE A 766 5.79 -15.77 3.56
N ALA A 767 6.17 -14.68 4.22
CA ALA A 767 6.03 -13.33 3.65
C ALA A 767 7.04 -13.04 2.50
N PHE A 768 8.15 -13.78 2.46
CA PHE A 768 9.13 -13.80 1.37
C PHE A 768 9.18 -15.21 0.77
N LEU A 769 9.02 -15.34 -0.55
CA LEU A 769 8.84 -16.60 -1.29
C LEU A 769 9.69 -16.60 -2.58
N PRO A 770 11.00 -16.36 -2.51
CA PRO A 770 11.85 -16.25 -3.70
C PRO A 770 11.88 -17.53 -4.54
N PHE A 771 11.70 -18.69 -3.89
CA PHE A 771 11.76 -20.01 -4.52
C PHE A 771 10.50 -20.85 -4.24
N GLY A 772 9.37 -20.19 -3.97
CA GLY A 772 8.15 -20.83 -3.49
C GLY A 772 8.29 -21.34 -2.05
N GLY A 773 7.64 -22.46 -1.73
CA GLY A 773 7.70 -23.05 -0.39
C GLY A 773 7.11 -24.45 -0.31
N GLY A 774 7.40 -25.13 0.81
CA GLY A 774 6.92 -26.48 1.12
C GLY A 774 7.42 -27.57 0.16
N PRO A 775 6.69 -28.69 -0.02
CA PRO A 775 7.18 -29.85 -0.75
C PRO A 775 7.61 -29.53 -2.18
N ARG A 776 6.92 -28.60 -2.85
CA ARG A 776 7.16 -28.19 -4.24
C ARG A 776 8.08 -26.94 -4.38
N ARG A 777 8.85 -26.59 -3.35
CA ARG A 777 9.90 -25.55 -3.39
C ARG A 777 10.91 -25.83 -4.52
N CYS A 778 11.55 -24.80 -5.09
CA CYS A 778 12.60 -24.99 -6.10
C CYS A 778 13.69 -25.97 -5.61
N VAL A 779 14.19 -26.84 -6.48
CA VAL A 779 15.31 -27.75 -6.18
C VAL A 779 16.68 -27.12 -6.45
N GLY A 780 16.73 -26.09 -7.29
CA GLY A 780 17.95 -25.37 -7.69
C GLY A 780 18.07 -24.01 -7.02
N ASP A 781 17.48 -23.81 -5.83
CA ASP A 781 17.50 -22.53 -5.13
C ASP A 781 18.92 -22.06 -4.79
N GLN A 782 19.73 -22.93 -4.18
CA GLN A 782 21.13 -22.63 -3.87
C GLN A 782 21.97 -22.44 -5.13
N PHE A 783 21.72 -23.24 -6.18
CA PHE A 783 22.39 -23.11 -7.47
C PHE A 783 22.17 -21.72 -8.07
N ALA A 784 20.92 -21.30 -8.22
CA ALA A 784 20.55 -20.02 -8.84
C ALA A 784 21.01 -18.81 -8.01
N LEU A 785 20.95 -18.91 -6.68
CA LEU A 785 21.44 -17.85 -5.78
C LEU A 785 22.96 -17.67 -5.88
N MET A 786 23.72 -18.77 -5.91
CA MET A 786 25.17 -18.73 -6.05
C MET A 786 25.57 -18.20 -7.44
N GLU A 787 24.93 -18.71 -8.49
CA GLU A 787 25.10 -18.24 -9.87
C GLU A 787 24.89 -16.72 -9.97
N SER A 788 23.75 -16.22 -9.50
CA SER A 788 23.40 -14.80 -9.56
C SER A 788 24.38 -13.93 -8.77
N THR A 789 24.83 -14.42 -7.62
CA THR A 789 25.79 -13.70 -6.76
C THR A 789 27.14 -13.55 -7.45
N ILE A 790 27.65 -14.61 -8.07
CA ILE A 790 28.94 -14.61 -8.77
C ILE A 790 28.90 -13.74 -10.02
N ALA A 791 27.85 -13.90 -10.84
CA ALA A 791 27.68 -13.12 -12.06
C ALA A 791 27.59 -11.61 -11.76
N LEU A 792 26.80 -11.23 -10.75
CA LEU A 792 26.67 -9.84 -10.33
C LEU A 792 28.00 -9.30 -9.75
N ALA A 793 28.68 -10.09 -8.90
CA ALA A 793 29.95 -9.69 -8.31
C ALA A 793 31.03 -9.42 -9.37
N LEU A 794 31.18 -10.30 -10.37
CA LEU A 794 32.17 -10.12 -11.43
C LEU A 794 31.85 -8.94 -12.34
N LEU A 795 30.56 -8.67 -12.61
CA LEU A 795 30.15 -7.47 -13.34
C LEU A 795 30.54 -6.20 -12.57
N LEU A 796 30.15 -6.11 -11.29
CA LEU A 796 30.42 -4.95 -10.44
C LEU A 796 31.91 -4.79 -10.08
N GLN A 797 32.70 -5.87 -10.11
CA GLN A 797 34.14 -5.79 -9.93
C GLN A 797 34.82 -5.01 -11.06
N LYS A 798 34.27 -5.09 -12.28
CA LYS A 798 34.92 -4.57 -13.50
C LYS A 798 34.28 -3.30 -14.04
N PHE A 799 32.98 -3.12 -13.84
CA PHE A 799 32.21 -2.05 -14.46
C PHE A 799 31.37 -1.24 -13.48
N ASP A 800 31.28 0.06 -13.77
CA ASP A 800 30.20 0.92 -13.29
C ASP A 800 29.04 0.82 -14.29
N VAL A 801 27.81 0.72 -13.78
CA VAL A 801 26.60 0.53 -14.58
C VAL A 801 25.66 1.73 -14.41
N GLU A 802 25.23 2.33 -15.52
CA GLU A 802 24.26 3.42 -15.53
C GLU A 802 23.08 3.06 -16.45
N LEU A 803 21.85 3.37 -16.05
CA LEU A 803 20.68 3.14 -16.89
C LEU A 803 20.70 4.08 -18.11
N LYS A 804 20.27 3.58 -19.27
CA LYS A 804 19.98 4.42 -20.44
C LYS A 804 18.55 4.96 -20.33
N GLY A 805 18.43 6.27 -20.14
CA GLY A 805 17.13 6.92 -19.97
C GLY A 805 16.67 6.94 -18.52
N SER A 806 15.38 7.19 -18.29
CA SER A 806 14.80 7.25 -16.95
C SER A 806 14.25 5.89 -16.52
N PRO A 807 14.25 5.57 -15.21
CA PRO A 807 13.69 4.31 -14.71
C PRO A 807 12.22 4.08 -15.10
N GLU A 808 11.43 5.15 -15.25
CA GLU A 808 10.02 5.08 -15.63
C GLU A 808 9.79 4.61 -17.07
N ALA A 809 10.83 4.68 -17.92
CA ALA A 809 10.76 4.15 -19.29
C ALA A 809 10.89 2.61 -19.33
N VAL A 810 11.31 1.97 -18.23
CA VAL A 810 11.43 0.51 -18.13
C VAL A 810 10.07 -0.09 -17.78
N GLU A 811 9.31 -0.45 -18.80
CA GLU A 811 8.01 -1.12 -18.64
C GLU A 811 8.18 -2.61 -18.31
N LEU A 812 7.33 -3.11 -17.41
CA LEU A 812 7.30 -4.52 -17.01
C LEU A 812 6.35 -5.33 -17.90
N VAL A 813 6.75 -6.55 -18.25
CA VAL A 813 5.89 -7.57 -18.87
C VAL A 813 5.93 -8.83 -18.01
N THR A 814 4.77 -9.37 -17.67
CA THR A 814 4.66 -10.56 -16.82
C THR A 814 4.40 -11.81 -17.64
N GLY A 815 5.14 -12.88 -17.38
CA GLY A 815 4.91 -14.21 -17.93
C GLY A 815 5.32 -15.29 -16.92
N ALA A 816 6.11 -16.28 -17.37
CA ALA A 816 6.81 -17.20 -16.45
C ALA A 816 7.76 -16.46 -15.50
N THR A 817 8.27 -15.32 -15.94
CA THR A 817 9.16 -14.39 -15.25
C THR A 817 8.69 -12.97 -15.54
N ILE A 818 9.17 -11.99 -14.77
CA ILE A 818 8.97 -10.57 -15.02
C ILE A 818 10.12 -10.11 -15.92
N HIS A 819 9.79 -9.63 -17.11
CA HIS A 819 10.74 -9.11 -18.11
C HIS A 819 10.58 -7.62 -18.32
N THR A 820 11.58 -6.99 -18.93
CA THR A 820 11.38 -5.66 -19.49
C THR A 820 10.71 -5.77 -20.85
N LYS A 821 9.87 -4.79 -21.21
CA LYS A 821 9.18 -4.79 -22.50
C LYS A 821 10.12 -4.58 -23.69
N ASN A 822 11.17 -3.79 -23.50
CA ASN A 822 12.02 -3.27 -24.57
C ASN A 822 13.51 -3.56 -24.35
N GLY A 823 13.88 -4.46 -23.44
CA GLY A 823 15.27 -4.67 -23.01
C GLY A 823 15.71 -3.69 -21.91
N LEU A 824 16.74 -4.07 -21.15
CA LEU A 824 17.37 -3.25 -20.13
C LEU A 824 18.65 -2.62 -20.69
N PHE A 825 18.51 -1.50 -21.39
CA PHE A 825 19.66 -0.78 -21.94
C PHE A 825 20.44 -0.04 -20.84
N CYS A 826 21.73 -0.36 -20.72
CA CYS A 826 22.64 0.26 -19.78
C CYS A 826 23.93 0.75 -20.46
N ARG A 827 24.54 1.78 -19.88
CA ARG A 827 25.89 2.24 -20.17
C ARG A 827 26.86 1.61 -19.19
N LEU A 828 27.90 0.95 -19.69
CA LEU A 828 28.98 0.37 -18.90
C LEU A 828 30.26 1.17 -19.07
N LYS A 829 30.92 1.47 -17.95
CA LYS A 829 32.25 2.10 -17.91
C LYS A 829 33.21 1.23 -17.12
N LYS A 830 34.46 1.16 -17.54
CA LYS A 830 35.48 0.42 -16.78
C LYS A 830 35.74 1.12 -15.45
N ARG A 831 35.73 0.37 -14.34
CA ARG A 831 36.05 0.93 -13.02
C ARG A 831 37.52 1.34 -12.94
N SER A 832 37.77 2.54 -12.40
CA SER A 832 39.10 2.99 -12.01
C SER A 832 39.49 2.27 -10.72
N GLN A 833 40.41 1.30 -10.77
CA GLN A 833 40.94 0.68 -9.55
C GLN A 833 41.84 1.70 -8.83
N ASN A 834 41.28 2.44 -7.87
CA ASN A 834 42.09 3.14 -6.89
C ASN A 834 42.57 2.10 -5.89
N HIS A 835 43.86 1.75 -5.97
CA HIS A 835 44.55 0.90 -5.01
C HIS A 835 44.64 1.54 -3.63
#